data_AF-A0A9Q1JX73-F1
#
_entry.id   AF-A0A9Q1JX73-F1
#
_cell.length_a   1.000
_cell.length_b   1.000
_cell.length_c   1.000
_cell.angle_alpha   90.00
_cell.angle_beta   90.00
_cell.angle_gamma   90.00
#
_symmetry.space_group_name_H-M   'P 1'
#
loop_
_entity.id
_entity.type
_entity.pdbx_description
1 polymer ?
#
loop_
_entity_poly.entity_id
_entity_poly.type
_entity_poly.pdbx_seq_one_letter_code
_entity_poly.pdbx_strand_id
1 'polypeptide(L)'
;MEEPRPHFLLVTFPAQGHINPALEFAKRLLRGGANVTFSTSVSARRCFDKASIPEGLTFAAFSDGHDDGFKPTDGDVQTYLSKFRQSGVQTVAELLEKSVAEGNHVTCLVYTLLIPWAAEVAREYHVPSALLWIQPAAVFDIYYYYFNGYKDVVDECEKDPSWSLELPGFPVILTARDLPSFLLPSTPYPYTFGLPTFQVQIEALGKMDNPKVLVNTFDALESDALRSIDSARPELIPIGPLLPTAFLDGRDPTDKSSSEDFFGCSRNGDCIKWLSSQEKSSVIYVSFGSISVLSKTQMKELGQALIQTRRPFLWVIREEARKGQKEKEEDESNEVELSCMEELRKRGLIVTWCSQVEVLSHPAVGCFVTHCGWNSTFESLTSGVPLVAFPQWTDQTTNAKLVEDLWKTGVRVKVSAEEQGLVKSEEIKRCVEVVMESEEIRENAKRWRELAVEAAKEGGSSHINLKTFIEEVVNHFTCPCWSTISSSLGLQKWHVNFMCRHLHHESNLQSYLIFIITTLRITKTSVREISVVIEVNGVASQSQKPMIQPLFNPLSLYLHYRGKLRRTIPEILIDVLQALESNGLRSIDIDRLKLIPIEPLLPSAFSNRRDPAHKSSSRDLFQFPEEGNYIEWLSPQEKSSMICYLGAYVQLGNDLVPTHRSFLWVIQEKEC
;
A
#
# COMPACT_ATOMS: atom_id res chain seq x y z
N MET A 1 -12.19 -5.21 30.07
CA MET A 1 -11.89 -6.17 29.01
C MET A 1 -10.87 -5.50 28.12
N GLU A 2 -9.74 -6.14 27.81
CA GLU A 2 -8.81 -5.61 26.80
C GLU A 2 -9.54 -5.54 25.45
N GLU A 3 -9.36 -4.45 24.72
CA GLU A 3 -9.87 -4.33 23.35
C GLU A 3 -9.27 -5.44 22.47
N PRO A 4 -10.05 -6.02 21.54
CA PRO A 4 -9.54 -7.05 20.63
C PRO A 4 -8.43 -6.45 19.76
N ARG A 5 -7.19 -6.94 19.96
CA ARG A 5 -6.02 -6.48 19.20
C ARG A 5 -6.08 -7.04 17.77
N PRO A 6 -5.88 -6.22 16.72
CA PRO A 6 -5.82 -6.73 15.35
C PRO A 6 -4.64 -7.69 15.19
N HIS A 7 -4.80 -8.72 14.36
CA HIS A 7 -3.76 -9.70 14.07
C HIS A 7 -3.45 -9.70 12.57
N PHE A 8 -2.26 -9.26 12.21
CA PHE A 8 -1.79 -9.23 10.83
C PHE A 8 -0.96 -10.47 10.50
N LEU A 9 -1.28 -11.14 9.39
CA LEU A 9 -0.43 -12.16 8.79
C LEU A 9 0.35 -11.52 7.63
N LEU A 10 1.65 -11.32 7.82
CA LEU A 10 2.53 -10.73 6.82
C LEU A 10 3.29 -11.82 6.06
N VAL A 11 3.06 -11.95 4.76
CA VAL A 11 3.70 -12.95 3.89
C VAL A 11 4.68 -12.24 2.96
N THR A 12 5.93 -12.71 2.86
CA THR A 12 6.96 -12.07 2.01
C THR A 12 7.71 -13.06 1.14
N PHE A 13 8.06 -12.61 -0.08
CA PHE A 13 9.01 -13.30 -0.95
C PHE A 13 10.38 -13.39 -0.25
N PRO A 14 11.13 -14.51 -0.38
CA PRO A 14 12.34 -14.77 0.40
C PRO A 14 13.58 -14.07 -0.18
N ALA A 15 13.49 -12.77 -0.43
CA ALA A 15 14.58 -11.94 -0.88
C ALA A 15 14.83 -10.79 0.10
N GLN A 16 16.09 -10.45 0.34
CA GLN A 16 16.49 -9.42 1.31
C GLN A 16 15.80 -8.06 1.04
N GLY A 17 15.67 -7.68 -0.23
CA GLY A 17 14.98 -6.46 -0.64
C GLY A 17 13.49 -6.40 -0.24
N HIS A 18 12.86 -7.57 -0.04
CA HIS A 18 11.47 -7.67 0.41
C HIS A 18 11.36 -7.79 1.93
N ILE A 19 12.23 -8.60 2.52
CA ILE A 19 12.21 -8.90 3.95
C ILE A 19 12.48 -7.66 4.78
N ASN A 20 13.46 -6.83 4.39
CA ASN A 20 13.82 -5.63 5.15
C ASN A 20 12.63 -4.67 5.36
N PRO A 21 11.98 -4.14 4.30
CA PRO A 21 10.83 -3.24 4.48
C PRO A 21 9.63 -3.95 5.12
N ALA A 22 9.41 -5.24 4.86
CA ALA A 22 8.35 -6.01 5.51
C ALA A 22 8.57 -6.12 7.04
N LEU A 23 9.82 -6.34 7.48
CA LEU A 23 10.15 -6.41 8.91
C LEU A 23 9.97 -5.05 9.60
N GLU A 24 10.39 -3.96 8.95
CA GLU A 24 10.17 -2.61 9.47
C GLU A 24 8.67 -2.26 9.53
N PHE A 25 7.88 -2.72 8.55
CA PHE A 25 6.42 -2.62 8.61
C PHE A 25 5.84 -3.42 9.79
N ALA A 26 6.29 -4.65 10.02
CA ALA A 26 5.87 -5.47 11.16
C ALA A 26 6.16 -4.78 12.50
N LYS A 27 7.35 -4.19 12.67
CA LYS A 27 7.70 -3.40 13.87
C LYS A 27 6.73 -2.25 14.10
N ARG A 28 6.31 -1.54 13.04
CA ARG A 28 5.34 -0.45 13.15
C ARG A 28 3.95 -0.93 13.54
N LEU A 29 3.51 -2.08 13.00
CA LEU A 29 2.25 -2.71 13.41
C LEU A 29 2.26 -3.10 14.89
N LEU A 30 3.35 -3.71 15.38
CA LEU A 30 3.52 -4.07 16.79
C LEU A 30 3.47 -2.82 17.71
N ARG A 31 4.16 -1.74 17.31
CA ARG A 31 4.10 -0.44 18.02
C ARG A 31 2.69 0.17 18.00
N GLY A 32 1.91 -0.12 16.96
CA GLY A 32 0.49 0.23 16.85
C GLY A 32 -0.45 -0.65 17.69
N GLY A 33 0.07 -1.59 18.48
CA GLY A 33 -0.72 -2.47 19.35
C GLY A 33 -1.28 -3.71 18.67
N ALA A 34 -0.86 -4.02 17.44
CA ALA A 34 -1.29 -5.20 16.71
C ALA A 34 -0.45 -6.44 17.05
N ASN A 35 -1.05 -7.63 16.94
CA ASN A 35 -0.33 -8.89 16.86
C ASN A 35 0.15 -9.10 15.42
N VAL A 36 1.36 -9.65 15.23
CA VAL A 36 1.90 -9.89 13.88
C VAL A 36 2.48 -11.30 13.79
N THR A 37 2.04 -12.04 12.77
CA THR A 37 2.68 -13.27 12.31
C THR A 37 3.41 -13.00 11.01
N PHE A 38 4.73 -13.20 10.99
CA PHE A 38 5.60 -13.01 9.84
C PHE A 38 5.92 -14.36 9.20
N SER A 39 5.55 -14.53 7.93
CA SER A 39 5.72 -15.76 7.17
C SER A 39 6.59 -15.58 5.93
N THR A 40 7.58 -16.46 5.78
CA THR A 40 8.51 -16.52 4.64
C THR A 40 9.16 -17.90 4.57
N SER A 41 10.10 -18.13 3.65
CA SER A 41 10.78 -19.42 3.53
C SER A 41 11.66 -19.74 4.75
N VAL A 42 11.94 -21.03 4.98
CA VAL A 42 12.90 -21.48 6.00
C VAL A 42 14.29 -20.89 5.77
N SER A 43 14.75 -20.83 4.51
CA SER A 43 16.03 -20.24 4.14
C SER A 43 16.11 -18.77 4.54
N ALA A 44 15.09 -17.99 4.23
CA ALA A 44 14.98 -16.60 4.68
C ALA A 44 14.92 -16.49 6.20
N ARG A 45 14.20 -17.39 6.89
CA ARG A 45 14.10 -17.39 8.36
C ARG A 45 15.45 -17.64 9.06
N ARG A 46 16.30 -18.50 8.50
CA ARG A 46 17.64 -18.79 9.06
C ARG A 46 18.57 -17.59 9.01
N CYS A 47 18.29 -16.64 8.13
CA CYS A 47 19.01 -15.39 7.99
C CYS A 47 18.54 -14.28 8.96
N PHE A 48 17.68 -14.59 9.91
CA PHE A 48 17.40 -13.69 11.03
C PHE A 48 18.17 -14.18 12.25
N ASP A 49 18.95 -13.31 12.89
CA ASP A 49 19.40 -13.58 14.25
C ASP A 49 18.19 -13.69 15.19
N LYS A 50 18.18 -14.67 16.08
CA LYS A 50 17.13 -14.78 17.10
C LYS A 50 17.09 -13.55 18.01
N ALA A 51 18.22 -12.88 18.20
CA ALA A 51 18.32 -11.65 18.98
C ALA A 51 17.73 -10.42 18.28
N SER A 52 17.47 -10.47 16.97
CA SER A 52 16.98 -9.34 16.17
C SER A 52 15.48 -9.40 15.87
N ILE A 53 14.78 -10.42 16.39
CA ILE A 53 13.33 -10.55 16.29
C ILE A 53 12.66 -9.60 17.28
N PRO A 54 11.82 -8.65 16.80
CA PRO A 54 11.06 -7.79 17.68
C PRO A 54 10.22 -8.59 18.67
N GLU A 55 10.21 -8.17 19.94
CA GLU A 55 9.35 -8.76 20.96
C GLU A 55 7.89 -8.67 20.51
N GLY A 56 7.15 -9.79 20.60
CA GLY A 56 5.77 -9.90 20.12
C GLY A 56 5.61 -10.31 18.65
N LEU A 57 6.69 -10.40 17.85
CA LEU A 57 6.61 -10.92 16.48
C LEU A 57 6.61 -12.45 16.47
N THR A 58 5.54 -13.06 15.98
CA THR A 58 5.50 -14.51 15.73
C THR A 58 6.07 -14.80 14.35
N PHE A 59 6.96 -15.78 14.23
CA PHE A 59 7.48 -16.21 12.92
C PHE A 59 6.93 -17.59 12.53
N ALA A 60 6.43 -17.69 11.30
CA ALA A 60 5.90 -18.92 10.73
C ALA A 60 6.58 -19.20 9.37
N ALA A 61 7.68 -19.95 9.40
CA ALA A 61 8.44 -20.27 8.20
C ALA A 61 7.91 -21.54 7.51
N PHE A 62 8.02 -21.60 6.18
CA PHE A 62 7.67 -22.80 5.40
C PHE A 62 8.80 -23.22 4.46
N SER A 63 8.85 -24.52 4.17
CA SER A 63 9.82 -25.04 3.20
C SER A 63 9.37 -24.68 1.79
N ASP A 64 10.27 -24.09 1.01
CA ASP A 64 10.08 -23.84 -0.43
C ASP A 64 10.76 -24.92 -1.31
N GLY A 65 11.14 -26.04 -0.68
CA GLY A 65 11.94 -27.09 -1.29
C GLY A 65 13.44 -26.77 -1.42
N HIS A 66 13.88 -25.59 -0.95
CA HIS A 66 15.27 -25.12 -0.96
C HIS A 66 15.60 -24.40 0.36
N ASP A 67 15.47 -25.12 1.47
CA ASP A 67 15.65 -24.59 2.83
C ASP A 67 17.08 -24.09 3.13
N ASP A 68 18.06 -24.49 2.31
CA ASP A 68 19.45 -24.03 2.37
C ASP A 68 19.72 -22.82 1.45
N GLY A 69 18.69 -22.30 0.78
CA GLY A 69 18.74 -21.18 -0.15
C GLY A 69 18.64 -21.61 -1.61
N PHE A 70 17.91 -20.82 -2.40
CA PHE A 70 17.79 -21.03 -3.84
C PHE A 70 18.68 -20.05 -4.61
N LYS A 71 19.45 -20.57 -5.56
CA LYS A 71 20.24 -19.77 -6.51
C LYS A 71 19.63 -19.89 -7.91
N PRO A 72 19.10 -18.81 -8.48
CA PRO A 72 18.47 -18.85 -9.81
C PRO A 72 19.39 -19.30 -10.95
N THR A 73 20.70 -19.23 -10.75
CA THR A 73 21.71 -19.66 -11.73
C THR A 73 21.91 -21.18 -11.78
N ASP A 74 21.55 -21.87 -10.70
CA ASP A 74 21.94 -23.27 -10.47
C ASP A 74 20.74 -24.22 -10.57
N GLY A 75 19.53 -23.67 -10.70
CA GLY A 75 18.29 -24.45 -10.66
C GLY A 75 17.20 -23.91 -11.58
N ASP A 76 16.22 -24.77 -11.85
CA ASP A 76 15.02 -24.39 -12.61
C ASP A 76 14.13 -23.45 -11.80
N VAL A 77 14.17 -22.16 -12.15
CA VAL A 77 13.39 -21.09 -11.53
C VAL A 77 11.89 -21.37 -11.58
N GLN A 78 11.38 -21.98 -12.66
CA GLN A 78 9.94 -22.26 -12.76
C GLN A 78 9.51 -23.36 -11.80
N THR A 79 10.32 -24.42 -11.69
CA THR A 79 10.11 -25.48 -10.69
C THR A 79 10.20 -24.91 -9.26
N TYR A 80 11.17 -24.03 -8.99
CA TYR A 80 11.28 -23.35 -7.70
C TYR A 80 10.02 -22.55 -7.37
N LEU A 81 9.59 -21.64 -8.26
CA LEU A 81 8.41 -20.80 -8.03
C LEU A 81 7.13 -21.62 -7.86
N SER A 82 7.02 -22.74 -8.58
CA SER A 82 5.88 -23.67 -8.45
C SER A 82 5.83 -24.33 -7.07
N LYS A 83 6.97 -24.84 -6.58
CA LYS A 83 7.08 -25.41 -5.23
C LYS A 83 6.88 -24.35 -4.14
N PHE A 84 7.50 -23.19 -4.32
CA PHE A 84 7.34 -22.05 -3.42
C PHE A 84 5.86 -21.66 -3.28
N ARG A 85 5.13 -21.56 -4.39
CA ARG A 85 3.67 -21.32 -4.38
C ARG A 85 2.92 -22.44 -3.68
N GLN A 86 3.18 -23.70 -4.02
CA GLN A 86 2.47 -24.84 -3.45
C GLN A 86 2.59 -24.88 -1.93
N SER A 87 3.82 -24.84 -1.40
CA SER A 87 4.08 -24.85 0.04
C SER A 87 3.58 -23.59 0.73
N GLY A 88 3.72 -22.43 0.08
CA GLY A 88 3.24 -21.15 0.61
C GLY A 88 1.72 -21.12 0.77
N VAL A 89 0.98 -21.57 -0.25
CA VAL A 89 -0.49 -21.68 -0.20
C VAL A 89 -0.93 -22.60 0.94
N GLN A 90 -0.33 -23.79 1.04
CA GLN A 90 -0.66 -24.75 2.10
C GLN A 90 -0.38 -24.17 3.49
N THR A 91 0.80 -23.59 3.70
CA THR A 91 1.18 -23.05 5.02
C THR A 91 0.31 -21.87 5.42
N VAL A 92 0.04 -20.94 4.50
CA VAL A 92 -0.80 -19.77 4.80
C VAL A 92 -2.23 -20.22 5.14
N ALA A 93 -2.78 -21.20 4.41
CA ALA A 93 -4.06 -21.80 4.74
C ALA A 93 -4.08 -22.41 6.16
N GLU A 94 -3.10 -23.25 6.49
CA GLU A 94 -2.97 -23.87 7.82
C GLU A 94 -2.83 -22.81 8.94
N LEU A 95 -2.11 -21.71 8.69
CA LEU A 95 -1.98 -20.60 9.65
C LEU A 95 -3.32 -19.89 9.87
N LEU A 96 -4.10 -19.67 8.81
CA LEU A 96 -5.43 -19.06 8.91
C LEU A 96 -6.39 -19.97 9.68
N GLU A 97 -6.42 -21.27 9.38
CA GLU A 97 -7.24 -22.26 10.11
C GLU A 97 -6.85 -22.34 11.59
N LYS A 98 -5.54 -22.39 11.89
CA LYS A 98 -5.02 -22.41 13.25
C LYS A 98 -5.39 -21.14 14.02
N SER A 99 -5.31 -19.97 13.37
CA SER A 99 -5.67 -18.70 14.00
C SER A 99 -7.14 -18.66 14.47
N VAL A 100 -8.03 -19.30 13.71
CA VAL A 100 -9.45 -19.47 14.05
C VAL A 100 -9.61 -20.42 15.23
N ALA A 101 -8.91 -21.55 15.22
CA ALA A 101 -8.99 -22.56 16.28
C ALA A 101 -8.46 -22.04 17.63
N GLU A 102 -7.45 -21.17 17.62
CA GLU A 102 -6.86 -20.57 18.81
C GLU A 102 -7.61 -19.31 19.30
N GLY A 103 -8.65 -18.86 18.58
CA GLY A 103 -9.39 -17.63 18.89
C GLY A 103 -8.59 -16.34 18.65
N ASN A 104 -7.44 -16.43 17.97
CA ASN A 104 -6.59 -15.30 17.60
C ASN A 104 -6.68 -15.04 16.08
N HIS A 105 -7.90 -14.82 15.61
CA HIS A 105 -8.23 -14.70 14.20
C HIS A 105 -7.38 -13.64 13.50
N VAL A 106 -6.79 -14.00 12.35
CA VAL A 106 -6.12 -13.03 11.49
C VAL A 106 -7.14 -12.02 10.96
N THR A 107 -6.93 -10.74 11.27
CA THR A 107 -7.79 -9.63 10.85
C THR A 107 -7.48 -9.12 9.45
N CYS A 108 -6.21 -9.23 9.03
CA CYS A 108 -5.79 -8.86 7.68
C CYS A 108 -4.52 -9.61 7.26
N LEU A 109 -4.49 -10.06 6.01
CA LEU A 109 -3.30 -10.61 5.37
C LEU A 109 -2.60 -9.53 4.54
N VAL A 110 -1.34 -9.22 4.86
CA VAL A 110 -0.52 -8.30 4.07
C VAL A 110 0.54 -9.11 3.33
N TYR A 111 0.76 -8.84 2.05
CA TYR A 111 1.72 -9.58 1.24
C TYR A 111 2.60 -8.66 0.40
N THR A 112 3.87 -9.01 0.19
CA THR A 112 4.77 -8.22 -0.68
C THR A 112 4.54 -8.51 -2.18
N LEU A 113 5.21 -7.76 -3.06
CA LEU A 113 5.22 -8.07 -4.49
C LEU A 113 5.82 -9.46 -4.82
N LEU A 114 5.50 -9.98 -6.01
CA LEU A 114 5.88 -11.32 -6.55
C LEU A 114 5.19 -12.54 -5.89
N ILE A 115 4.24 -12.34 -4.98
CA ILE A 115 3.47 -13.43 -4.34
C ILE A 115 1.95 -13.23 -4.41
N PRO A 116 1.38 -13.01 -5.62
CA PRO A 116 -0.05 -12.71 -5.76
C PRO A 116 -0.97 -13.85 -5.28
N TRP A 117 -0.45 -15.08 -5.17
CA TRP A 117 -1.17 -16.22 -4.59
C TRP A 117 -1.58 -15.99 -3.14
N ALA A 118 -0.88 -15.14 -2.38
CA ALA A 118 -1.25 -14.84 -1.00
C ALA A 118 -2.61 -14.11 -0.91
N ALA A 119 -2.91 -13.24 -1.88
CA ALA A 119 -4.23 -12.61 -2.01
C ALA A 119 -5.32 -13.61 -2.40
N GLU A 120 -4.98 -14.63 -3.20
CA GLU A 120 -5.91 -15.70 -3.56
C GLU A 120 -6.34 -16.49 -2.33
N VAL A 121 -5.38 -16.90 -1.49
CA VAL A 121 -5.64 -17.61 -0.23
C VAL A 121 -6.44 -16.74 0.73
N ALA A 122 -6.07 -15.46 0.90
CA ALA A 122 -6.83 -14.54 1.75
C ALA A 122 -8.31 -14.47 1.34
N ARG A 123 -8.59 -14.41 0.03
CA ARG A 123 -9.96 -14.37 -0.51
C ARG A 123 -10.73 -15.67 -0.26
N GLU A 124 -10.08 -16.83 -0.39
CA GLU A 124 -10.70 -18.15 -0.11
C GLU A 124 -11.13 -18.27 1.35
N TYR A 125 -10.35 -17.70 2.27
CA TYR A 125 -10.65 -17.70 3.71
C TYR A 125 -11.44 -16.46 4.17
N HIS A 126 -11.90 -15.62 3.24
CA HIS A 126 -12.65 -14.38 3.53
C HIS A 126 -11.91 -13.40 4.47
N VAL A 127 -10.57 -13.39 4.40
CA VAL A 127 -9.71 -12.47 5.14
C VAL A 127 -9.38 -11.26 4.26
N PRO A 128 -9.60 -10.01 4.74
CA PRO A 128 -9.15 -8.81 4.03
C PRO A 128 -7.66 -8.86 3.74
N SER A 129 -7.23 -8.41 2.56
CA SER A 129 -5.81 -8.36 2.21
C SER A 129 -5.37 -7.04 1.60
N ALA A 130 -4.10 -6.72 1.80
CA ALA A 130 -3.45 -5.54 1.26
C ALA A 130 -2.08 -5.90 0.69
N LEU A 131 -1.71 -5.27 -0.43
CA LEU A 131 -0.40 -5.41 -1.04
C LEU A 131 0.58 -4.42 -0.39
N LEU A 132 1.69 -4.91 0.15
CA LEU A 132 2.84 -4.09 0.54
C LEU A 132 3.75 -3.90 -0.68
N TRP A 133 3.63 -2.74 -1.33
CA TRP A 133 4.44 -2.36 -2.48
C TRP A 133 5.76 -1.71 -2.01
N ILE A 134 6.85 -2.44 -2.24
CA ILE A 134 8.20 -2.11 -1.77
C ILE A 134 9.08 -1.47 -2.86
N GLN A 135 8.44 -0.87 -3.87
CA GLN A 135 9.04 -0.08 -4.94
C GLN A 135 8.42 1.33 -4.91
N PRO A 136 8.90 2.32 -5.67
CA PRO A 136 8.23 3.62 -5.75
C PRO A 136 6.80 3.50 -6.29
N ALA A 137 5.92 4.43 -5.92
CA ALA A 137 4.58 4.54 -6.49
C ALA A 137 4.65 4.71 -8.01
N ALA A 138 5.62 5.48 -8.50
CA ALA A 138 5.84 5.68 -9.93
C ALA A 138 6.06 4.35 -10.69
N VAL A 139 6.74 3.37 -10.09
CA VAL A 139 6.95 2.06 -10.72
C VAL A 139 5.67 1.24 -10.72
N PHE A 140 4.83 1.38 -9.67
CA PHE A 140 3.50 0.78 -9.64
C PHE A 140 2.66 1.27 -10.83
N ASP A 141 2.65 2.58 -11.05
CA ASP A 141 1.88 3.20 -12.14
C ASP A 141 2.31 2.68 -13.51
N ILE A 142 3.62 2.55 -13.74
CA ILE A 142 4.15 2.01 -15.00
C ILE A 142 3.62 0.59 -15.24
N TYR A 143 3.69 -0.30 -14.24
CA TYR A 143 3.14 -1.65 -14.38
C TYR A 143 1.61 -1.63 -14.53
N TYR A 144 0.92 -0.80 -13.77
CA TYR A 144 -0.53 -0.68 -13.84
C TYR A 144 -0.98 -0.26 -15.24
N TYR A 145 -0.44 0.83 -15.78
CA TYR A 145 -0.78 1.31 -17.13
C TYR A 145 -0.35 0.32 -18.22
N TYR A 146 0.81 -0.32 -18.07
CA TYR A 146 1.24 -1.38 -18.99
C TYR A 146 0.16 -2.46 -19.13
N PHE A 147 -0.36 -2.98 -18.03
CA PHE A 147 -1.40 -4.00 -18.04
C PHE A 147 -2.82 -3.46 -18.29
N ASN A 148 -3.02 -2.14 -18.28
CA ASN A 148 -4.32 -1.48 -18.47
C ASN A 148 -4.30 -0.51 -19.67
N GLY A 149 -3.82 -0.98 -20.82
CA GLY A 149 -4.00 -0.31 -22.11
C GLY A 149 -2.75 0.30 -22.75
N TYR A 150 -1.62 0.32 -22.07
CA TYR A 150 -0.36 0.85 -22.61
C TYR A 150 0.62 -0.23 -23.08
N LYS A 151 0.25 -1.52 -23.00
CA LYS A 151 1.11 -2.63 -23.44
C LYS A 151 1.64 -2.44 -24.86
N ASP A 152 0.78 -2.19 -25.83
CA ASP A 152 1.20 -2.06 -27.23
C ASP A 152 2.13 -0.85 -27.44
N VAL A 153 1.87 0.26 -26.74
CA VAL A 153 2.71 1.47 -26.79
C VAL A 153 4.10 1.19 -26.22
N VAL A 154 4.18 0.46 -25.11
CA VAL A 154 5.45 0.08 -24.48
C VAL A 154 6.20 -0.95 -25.34
N ASP A 155 5.50 -1.94 -25.90
CA ASP A 155 6.10 -2.95 -26.77
C ASP A 155 6.62 -2.34 -28.10
N GLU A 156 6.19 -1.13 -28.48
CA GLU A 156 6.76 -0.36 -29.61
C GLU A 156 8.13 0.28 -29.31
N CYS A 157 8.53 0.43 -28.03
CA CYS A 157 9.75 1.14 -27.65
C CYS A 157 11.03 0.53 -28.24
N GLU A 158 11.02 -0.77 -28.56
CA GLU A 158 12.14 -1.47 -29.19
C GLU A 158 12.36 -1.08 -30.65
N LYS A 159 11.30 -0.60 -31.32
CA LYS A 159 11.31 -0.34 -32.76
C LYS A 159 11.82 1.06 -33.09
N ASP A 160 11.75 1.99 -32.13
CA ASP A 160 12.07 3.40 -32.34
C ASP A 160 12.99 3.95 -31.23
N PRO A 161 14.26 4.28 -31.55
CA PRO A 161 15.18 4.91 -30.62
C PRO A 161 14.74 6.29 -30.09
N SER A 162 13.80 6.95 -30.77
CA SER A 162 13.21 8.24 -30.36
C SER A 162 11.92 8.08 -29.53
N TRP A 163 11.54 6.84 -29.22
CA TRP A 163 10.34 6.54 -28.46
C TRP A 163 10.33 7.21 -27.09
N SER A 164 9.16 7.75 -26.75
CA SER A 164 8.88 8.32 -25.45
C SER A 164 7.44 8.01 -25.03
N LEU A 165 7.21 8.00 -23.72
CA LEU A 165 5.94 7.68 -23.11
C LEU A 165 5.58 8.73 -22.06
N GLU A 166 4.40 9.31 -22.26
CA GLU A 166 3.71 10.13 -21.27
C GLU A 166 2.60 9.29 -20.64
N LEU A 167 2.76 8.98 -19.35
CA LEU A 167 1.73 8.30 -18.59
C LEU A 167 0.80 9.34 -17.92
N PRO A 168 -0.52 9.10 -17.85
CA PRO A 168 -1.44 10.03 -17.20
C PRO A 168 -1.04 10.24 -15.74
N GLY A 169 -0.95 11.51 -15.32
CA GLY A 169 -0.58 11.87 -13.94
C GLY A 169 0.88 11.61 -13.57
N PHE A 170 1.71 11.18 -14.52
CA PHE A 170 3.12 10.88 -14.27
C PHE A 170 4.00 12.13 -14.47
N PRO A 171 4.93 12.43 -13.55
CA PRO A 171 5.59 13.74 -13.51
C PRO A 171 6.72 13.93 -14.54
N VAL A 172 7.14 12.86 -15.25
CA VAL A 172 8.26 12.91 -16.20
C VAL A 172 7.96 12.13 -17.48
N ILE A 173 8.53 12.56 -18.60
CA ILE A 173 8.48 11.79 -19.84
C ILE A 173 9.47 10.63 -19.73
N LEU A 174 8.98 9.41 -19.98
CA LEU A 174 9.77 8.19 -19.95
C LEU A 174 10.32 7.87 -21.34
N THR A 175 11.54 7.35 -21.40
CA THR A 175 12.10 6.72 -22.60
C THR A 175 12.33 5.23 -22.34
N ALA A 176 12.65 4.44 -23.37
CA ALA A 176 12.84 2.99 -23.23
C ALA A 176 13.84 2.63 -22.11
N ARG A 177 14.91 3.40 -21.94
CA ARG A 177 15.94 3.19 -20.90
C ARG A 177 15.48 3.51 -19.48
N ASP A 178 14.31 4.12 -19.32
CA ASP A 178 13.75 4.55 -18.02
C ASP A 178 12.67 3.57 -17.54
N LEU A 179 12.20 2.67 -18.41
CA LEU A 179 11.24 1.64 -18.05
C LEU A 179 11.88 0.58 -17.13
N PRO A 180 11.10 -0.02 -16.21
CA PRO A 180 11.55 -1.17 -15.45
C PRO A 180 12.01 -2.29 -16.38
N SER A 181 13.15 -2.91 -16.08
CA SER A 181 13.77 -3.86 -17.02
C SER A 181 12.86 -5.03 -17.36
N PHE A 182 11.95 -5.44 -16.46
CA PHE A 182 10.98 -6.51 -16.70
C PHE A 182 10.03 -6.25 -17.87
N LEU A 183 9.87 -4.99 -18.32
CA LEU A 183 9.14 -4.64 -19.53
C LEU A 183 10.00 -4.73 -20.80
N LEU A 184 11.30 -4.99 -20.65
CA LEU A 184 12.28 -4.96 -21.73
C LEU A 184 12.92 -6.34 -21.95
N PRO A 185 13.37 -6.66 -23.19
CA PRO A 185 14.08 -7.90 -23.50
C PRO A 185 15.40 -8.07 -22.76
N SER A 186 15.96 -6.96 -22.25
CA SER A 186 17.21 -6.96 -21.48
C SER A 186 17.08 -7.58 -20.09
N THR A 187 15.89 -8.04 -19.69
CA THR A 187 15.71 -8.80 -18.45
C THR A 187 16.61 -10.04 -18.46
N PRO A 188 17.46 -10.23 -17.45
CA PRO A 188 18.27 -11.45 -17.38
C PRO A 188 17.35 -12.68 -17.29
N TYR A 189 17.64 -13.72 -18.09
CA TYR A 189 16.85 -14.95 -18.22
C TYR A 189 16.25 -15.49 -16.90
N PRO A 190 17.00 -15.64 -15.78
CA PRO A 190 16.45 -16.18 -14.53
C PRO A 190 15.36 -15.30 -13.89
N TYR A 191 15.17 -14.05 -14.33
CA TYR A 191 14.19 -13.12 -13.77
C TYR A 191 13.03 -12.79 -14.72
N THR A 192 12.94 -13.47 -15.87
CA THR A 192 11.84 -13.30 -16.84
C THR A 192 10.46 -13.67 -16.28
N PHE A 193 10.41 -14.41 -15.16
CA PHE A 193 9.18 -14.68 -14.41
C PHE A 193 8.55 -13.43 -13.77
N GLY A 194 9.31 -12.33 -13.63
CA GLY A 194 8.83 -11.11 -12.97
C GLY A 194 7.60 -10.54 -13.65
N LEU A 195 7.65 -10.35 -14.97
CA LEU A 195 6.56 -9.75 -15.75
C LEU A 195 5.23 -10.51 -15.64
N PRO A 196 5.14 -11.83 -15.93
CA PRO A 196 3.89 -12.57 -15.77
C PRO A 196 3.41 -12.57 -14.32
N THR A 197 4.31 -12.51 -13.32
CA THR A 197 3.92 -12.43 -11.91
C THR A 197 3.28 -11.08 -11.58
N PHE A 198 3.82 -9.96 -12.11
CA PHE A 198 3.19 -8.64 -11.97
C PHE A 198 1.83 -8.59 -12.66
N GLN A 199 1.66 -9.24 -13.82
CA GLN A 199 0.36 -9.35 -14.47
C GLN A 199 -0.68 -9.99 -13.52
N VAL A 200 -0.37 -11.17 -12.98
CA VAL A 200 -1.24 -11.87 -12.03
C VAL A 200 -1.51 -11.01 -10.79
N GLN A 201 -0.53 -10.22 -10.34
CA GLN A 201 -0.69 -9.32 -9.20
C GLN A 201 -1.67 -8.18 -9.48
N ILE A 202 -1.56 -7.50 -10.63
CA ILE A 202 -2.50 -6.44 -11.02
C ILE A 202 -3.90 -7.02 -11.24
N GLU A 203 -4.01 -8.19 -11.86
CA GLU A 203 -5.29 -8.91 -12.01
C GLU A 203 -5.91 -9.29 -10.65
N ALA A 204 -5.09 -9.68 -9.66
CA ALA A 204 -5.56 -10.01 -8.32
C ALA A 204 -6.14 -8.78 -7.60
N LEU A 205 -5.50 -7.62 -7.75
CA LEU A 205 -6.03 -6.35 -7.23
C LEU A 205 -7.36 -5.98 -7.91
N GLY A 206 -7.48 -6.19 -9.22
CA GLY A 206 -8.72 -5.95 -9.96
C GLY A 206 -9.91 -6.82 -9.53
N LYS A 207 -9.67 -7.93 -8.83
CA LYS A 207 -10.71 -8.81 -8.27
C LYS A 207 -11.21 -8.36 -6.89
N MET A 208 -10.65 -7.28 -6.32
CA MET A 208 -11.01 -6.79 -4.99
C MET A 208 -12.00 -5.62 -5.07
N ASP A 209 -12.90 -5.55 -4.08
CA ASP A 209 -13.86 -4.45 -3.95
C ASP A 209 -13.22 -3.15 -3.46
N ASN A 210 -12.11 -3.19 -2.74
CA ASN A 210 -11.36 -1.99 -2.39
C ASN A 210 -9.89 -2.37 -2.21
N PRO A 211 -9.15 -2.61 -3.30
CA PRO A 211 -7.76 -3.05 -3.21
C PRO A 211 -6.92 -1.94 -2.62
N LYS A 212 -6.30 -2.24 -1.47
CA LYS A 212 -5.36 -1.36 -0.78
C LYS A 212 -3.94 -1.77 -1.09
N VAL A 213 -3.14 -0.79 -1.52
CA VAL A 213 -1.71 -0.95 -1.78
C VAL A 213 -0.96 -0.03 -0.83
N LEU A 214 -0.32 -0.62 0.17
CA LEU A 214 0.54 0.07 1.11
C LEU A 214 1.89 0.30 0.44
N VAL A 215 2.21 1.54 0.11
CA VAL A 215 3.41 1.90 -0.64
C VAL A 215 4.52 2.33 0.31
N ASN A 216 5.72 1.75 0.18
CA ASN A 216 6.92 2.20 0.89
C ASN A 216 7.46 3.50 0.29
N THR A 217 6.70 4.59 0.41
CA THR A 217 7.00 5.96 0.00
C THR A 217 6.29 6.94 0.94
N PHE A 218 6.44 8.25 0.74
CA PHE A 218 5.69 9.28 1.49
C PHE A 218 5.03 10.29 0.55
N ASP A 219 3.93 10.91 0.99
CA ASP A 219 3.07 11.77 0.15
C ASP A 219 3.84 12.85 -0.61
N ALA A 220 4.75 13.55 0.07
CA ALA A 220 5.49 14.66 -0.54
C ALA A 220 6.51 14.19 -1.60
N LEU A 221 6.97 12.94 -1.58
CA LEU A 221 7.97 12.42 -2.53
C LEU A 221 7.36 12.07 -3.89
N GLU A 222 6.16 11.49 -3.88
CA GLU A 222 5.52 10.88 -5.05
C GLU A 222 4.05 11.29 -5.18
N SER A 223 3.73 12.53 -4.82
CA SER A 223 2.34 13.00 -4.72
C SER A 223 1.52 12.82 -6.01
N ASP A 224 2.16 12.99 -7.17
CA ASP A 224 1.50 12.85 -8.47
C ASP A 224 1.28 11.38 -8.84
N ALA A 225 2.28 10.52 -8.62
CA ALA A 225 2.15 9.07 -8.84
C ALA A 225 1.08 8.45 -7.93
N LEU A 226 1.03 8.86 -6.66
CA LEU A 226 0.01 8.40 -5.70
C LEU A 226 -1.43 8.76 -6.11
N ARG A 227 -1.60 9.78 -6.98
CA ARG A 227 -2.91 10.23 -7.50
C ARG A 227 -3.09 9.94 -8.99
N SER A 228 -2.13 9.28 -9.65
CA SER A 228 -2.15 9.13 -11.10
C SER A 228 -3.29 8.21 -11.54
N ILE A 229 -3.56 7.17 -10.75
CA ILE A 229 -4.63 6.19 -10.96
C ILE A 229 -5.93 6.72 -10.30
N ASP A 230 -6.43 7.87 -10.75
CA ASP A 230 -7.67 8.44 -10.21
C ASP A 230 -8.88 8.11 -11.11
N SER A 231 -9.73 7.19 -10.62
CA SER A 231 -11.14 6.88 -11.00
C SER A 231 -11.52 5.38 -10.92
N ALA A 232 -10.60 4.43 -10.69
CA ALA A 232 -10.93 3.00 -10.85
C ALA A 232 -10.28 1.94 -9.92
N ARG A 233 -9.52 2.29 -8.87
CA ARG A 233 -8.77 1.34 -7.99
C ARG A 233 -7.47 0.82 -8.65
N PRO A 234 -6.37 0.61 -7.89
CA PRO A 234 -6.30 0.53 -6.42
C PRO A 234 -5.99 1.83 -5.68
N GLU A 235 -6.30 1.84 -4.38
CA GLU A 235 -5.94 2.91 -3.45
C GLU A 235 -4.46 2.75 -3.03
N LEU A 236 -3.62 3.71 -3.42
CA LEU A 236 -2.21 3.77 -3.02
C LEU A 236 -2.06 4.55 -1.72
N ILE A 237 -1.65 3.87 -0.65
CA ILE A 237 -1.53 4.43 0.70
C ILE A 237 -0.04 4.52 1.06
N PRO A 238 0.57 5.72 1.08
CA PRO A 238 1.98 5.87 1.41
C PRO A 238 2.19 5.70 2.93
N ILE A 239 3.05 4.74 3.30
CA ILE A 239 3.34 4.37 4.71
C ILE A 239 4.84 4.40 5.04
N GLY A 240 5.68 4.79 4.07
CA GLY A 240 7.13 4.88 4.22
C GLY A 240 7.57 6.18 4.88
N PRO A 241 8.88 6.39 5.09
CA PRO A 241 9.95 5.44 4.85
C PRO A 241 9.94 4.28 5.84
N LEU A 242 9.90 3.03 5.37
CA LEU A 242 10.03 1.83 6.20
C LEU A 242 11.50 1.56 6.55
N LEU A 243 12.04 2.41 7.42
CA LEU A 243 13.40 2.32 7.96
C LEU A 243 13.37 2.30 9.50
N PRO A 244 14.44 1.79 10.15
CA PRO A 244 14.54 1.79 11.61
C PRO A 244 14.48 3.21 12.16
N THR A 245 13.73 3.38 13.25
CA THR A 245 13.43 4.73 13.80
C THR A 245 14.67 5.46 14.31
N ALA A 246 15.73 4.74 14.70
CA ALA A 246 17.03 5.34 15.07
C ALA A 246 17.62 6.23 13.95
N PHE A 247 17.31 5.97 12.68
CA PHE A 247 17.82 6.70 11.52
C PHE A 247 16.80 7.65 10.89
N LEU A 248 15.58 7.73 11.44
CA LEU A 248 14.52 8.63 10.96
C LEU A 248 14.31 9.79 11.93
N ASP A 249 13.59 9.54 13.03
CA ASP A 249 13.19 10.54 14.00
C ASP A 249 13.87 10.37 15.37
N GLY A 250 14.69 9.33 15.53
CA GLY A 250 15.50 9.09 16.72
C GLY A 250 14.69 8.73 17.97
N ARG A 251 13.40 8.38 17.82
CA ARG A 251 12.52 8.02 18.96
C ARG A 251 13.04 6.85 19.77
N ASP A 252 13.56 5.86 19.06
CA ASP A 252 14.11 4.65 19.65
C ASP A 252 15.55 4.46 19.14
N PRO A 253 16.55 4.97 19.87
CA PRO A 253 17.96 4.78 19.55
C PRO A 253 18.40 3.31 19.57
N THR A 254 17.59 2.41 20.15
CA THR A 254 17.86 0.98 20.22
C THR A 254 17.32 0.22 19.01
N ASP A 255 16.33 0.79 18.29
CA ASP A 255 15.85 0.31 17.00
C ASP A 255 16.80 0.68 15.87
N LYS A 256 17.99 0.08 15.95
CA LYS A 256 18.96 0.05 14.86
C LYS A 256 18.56 -1.01 13.84
N SER A 257 19.22 -1.03 12.69
CA SER A 257 18.97 -2.03 11.65
C SER A 257 19.11 -3.43 12.24
N SER A 258 18.00 -4.15 12.36
CA SER A 258 17.97 -5.56 12.75
C SER A 258 18.53 -6.49 11.67
N SER A 259 18.92 -5.92 10.52
CA SER A 259 19.52 -6.62 9.38
C SER A 259 21.03 -6.83 9.55
N GLU A 260 21.52 -7.01 10.78
CA GLU A 260 22.79 -7.72 10.97
C GLU A 260 22.52 -9.21 10.67
N ASP A 261 23.25 -9.72 9.67
CA ASP A 261 23.41 -11.13 9.31
C ASP A 261 22.29 -11.90 8.58
N PHE A 262 22.17 -11.67 7.27
CA PHE A 262 21.89 -12.79 6.33
C PHE A 262 23.13 -13.69 6.10
N PHE A 263 24.35 -13.18 6.38
CA PHE A 263 25.61 -13.79 5.95
C PHE A 263 26.77 -13.77 6.98
N GLY A 264 26.49 -13.49 8.26
CA GLY A 264 27.43 -13.74 9.37
C GLY A 264 28.75 -12.95 9.32
N CYS A 265 28.74 -11.62 9.40
CA CYS A 265 29.98 -10.82 9.42
C CYS A 265 29.98 -9.64 10.41
N SER A 266 30.62 -9.87 11.56
CA SER A 266 30.83 -9.01 12.74
C SER A 266 31.71 -7.75 12.56
N ARG A 267 31.86 -7.16 11.36
CA ARG A 267 32.80 -6.03 11.12
C ARG A 267 32.16 -4.63 11.07
N ASN A 268 30.90 -4.48 11.47
CA ASN A 268 30.23 -3.16 11.48
C ASN A 268 30.96 -2.11 12.31
N GLY A 269 31.48 -2.50 13.48
CA GLY A 269 32.24 -1.60 14.35
C GLY A 269 33.51 -1.03 13.71
N ASP A 270 34.13 -1.73 12.76
CA ASP A 270 35.35 -1.26 12.08
C ASP A 270 35.03 -0.22 11.00
N CYS A 271 33.88 -0.36 10.32
CA CYS A 271 33.44 0.57 9.27
C CYS A 271 33.17 1.97 9.84
N ILE A 272 32.39 2.03 10.92
CA ILE A 272 32.00 3.30 11.54
C ILE A 272 33.21 4.01 12.17
N LYS A 273 34.13 3.26 12.80
CA LYS A 273 35.40 3.81 13.31
C LYS A 273 36.24 4.41 12.19
N TRP A 274 36.36 3.72 11.06
CA TRP A 274 37.09 4.24 9.90
C TRP A 274 36.43 5.51 9.37
N LEU A 275 35.10 5.53 9.20
CA LEU A 275 34.36 6.71 8.75
C LEU A 275 34.52 7.90 9.70
N SER A 276 34.58 7.66 11.02
CA SER A 276 34.79 8.69 12.03
C SER A 276 36.17 9.38 11.93
N SER A 277 37.14 8.74 11.26
CA SER A 277 38.46 9.33 10.99
C SER A 277 38.54 10.18 9.72
N GLN A 278 37.46 10.23 8.94
CA GLN A 278 37.40 10.95 7.66
C GLN A 278 36.75 12.32 7.81
N GLU A 279 37.07 13.23 6.90
CA GLU A 279 36.44 14.57 6.86
C GLU A 279 34.96 14.48 6.50
N LYS A 280 34.18 15.47 6.95
CA LYS A 280 32.74 15.54 6.67
C LYS A 280 32.48 15.59 5.16
N SER A 281 31.50 14.82 4.68
CA SER A 281 31.08 14.77 3.28
C SER A 281 32.24 14.56 2.29
N SER A 282 33.27 13.79 2.68
CA SER A 282 34.46 13.50 1.86
C SER A 282 34.46 12.10 1.27
N VAL A 283 33.74 11.16 1.90
CA VAL A 283 33.79 9.73 1.58
C VAL A 283 32.79 9.37 0.49
N ILE A 284 33.25 8.60 -0.49
CA ILE A 284 32.40 7.94 -1.50
C ILE A 284 32.01 6.56 -0.96
N TYR A 285 30.72 6.35 -0.70
CA TYR A 285 30.18 5.04 -0.39
C TYR A 285 29.78 4.32 -1.67
N VAL A 286 30.10 3.03 -1.81
CA VAL A 286 29.84 2.23 -3.02
C VAL A 286 29.21 0.90 -2.66
N SER A 287 27.99 0.65 -3.16
CA SER A 287 27.25 -0.60 -2.95
C SER A 287 26.27 -0.87 -4.10
N PHE A 288 26.31 -2.09 -4.65
CA PHE A 288 25.43 -2.52 -5.75
C PHE A 288 24.33 -3.49 -5.28
N GLY A 289 23.96 -3.43 -4.00
CA GLY A 289 22.83 -4.19 -3.46
C GLY A 289 23.15 -5.65 -3.18
N SER A 290 22.11 -6.48 -3.13
CA SER A 290 22.21 -7.87 -2.68
C SER A 290 22.29 -8.94 -3.75
N ILE A 291 21.86 -8.61 -4.96
CA ILE A 291 21.70 -9.57 -6.06
C ILE A 291 22.62 -9.22 -7.23
N SER A 292 22.86 -7.93 -7.49
CA SER A 292 23.67 -7.50 -8.63
C SER A 292 25.16 -7.77 -8.37
N VAL A 293 25.80 -8.46 -9.31
CA VAL A 293 27.24 -8.68 -9.35
C VAL A 293 27.80 -8.04 -10.60
N LEU A 294 28.66 -7.03 -10.44
CA LEU A 294 29.33 -6.37 -11.57
C LEU A 294 30.34 -7.32 -12.24
N SER A 295 30.50 -7.18 -13.56
CA SER A 295 31.54 -7.89 -14.30
C SER A 295 32.95 -7.49 -13.83
N LYS A 296 33.95 -8.36 -14.00
CA LYS A 296 35.35 -8.05 -13.68
C LYS A 296 35.81 -6.76 -14.37
N THR A 297 35.44 -6.58 -15.63
CA THR A 297 35.75 -5.38 -16.42
C THR A 297 35.12 -4.12 -15.80
N GLN A 298 33.85 -4.19 -15.43
CA GLN A 298 33.17 -3.04 -14.81
C GLN A 298 33.72 -2.70 -13.42
N MET A 299 34.10 -3.73 -12.63
CA MET A 299 34.79 -3.52 -11.35
C MET A 299 36.14 -2.85 -11.52
N LYS A 300 36.89 -3.16 -12.59
CA LYS A 300 38.17 -2.52 -12.90
C LYS A 300 37.99 -1.04 -13.23
N GLU A 301 37.04 -0.70 -14.10
CA GLU A 301 36.72 0.70 -14.44
C GLU A 301 36.29 1.51 -13.20
N LEU A 302 35.44 0.92 -12.35
CA LEU A 302 35.02 1.53 -11.09
C LEU A 302 36.21 1.73 -10.13
N GLY A 303 37.08 0.72 -9.98
CA GLY A 303 38.28 0.85 -9.17
C GLY A 303 39.23 1.93 -9.68
N GLN A 304 39.42 2.02 -11.00
CA GLN A 304 40.21 3.09 -11.62
C GLN A 304 39.61 4.47 -11.36
N ALA A 305 38.28 4.62 -11.49
CA ALA A 305 37.59 5.87 -11.19
C ALA A 305 37.83 6.30 -9.73
N LEU A 306 37.66 5.38 -8.77
CA LEU A 306 37.88 5.65 -7.35
C LEU A 306 39.32 6.11 -7.07
N ILE A 307 40.32 5.47 -7.67
CA ILE A 307 41.72 5.91 -7.54
C ILE A 307 41.93 7.31 -8.12
N GLN A 308 41.35 7.59 -9.30
CA GLN A 308 41.50 8.88 -9.99
C GLN A 308 40.79 10.03 -9.27
N THR A 309 39.69 9.79 -8.57
CA THR A 309 38.99 10.83 -7.76
C THR A 309 39.84 11.33 -6.60
N ARG A 310 40.81 10.52 -6.13
CA ARG A 310 41.69 10.80 -4.97
C ARG A 310 40.92 11.06 -3.66
N ARG A 311 39.66 10.66 -3.57
CA ARG A 311 38.82 10.78 -2.37
C ARG A 311 38.82 9.47 -1.57
N PRO A 312 38.63 9.51 -0.24
CA PRO A 312 38.42 8.29 0.54
C PRO A 312 37.13 7.62 0.08
N PHE A 313 37.11 6.28 0.08
CA PHE A 313 35.92 5.52 -0.30
C PHE A 313 35.71 4.33 0.61
N LEU A 314 34.46 3.93 0.76
CA LEU A 314 34.05 2.68 1.40
C LEU A 314 33.30 1.84 0.36
N TRP A 315 33.86 0.71 -0.04
CA TRP A 315 33.30 -0.13 -1.10
C TRP A 315 32.94 -1.52 -0.57
N VAL A 316 31.66 -1.88 -0.71
CA VAL A 316 31.15 -3.22 -0.39
C VAL A 316 31.31 -4.14 -1.59
N ILE A 317 32.12 -5.21 -1.43
CA ILE A 317 32.35 -6.26 -2.44
C ILE A 317 32.02 -7.62 -1.81
N ARG A 318 30.89 -8.22 -2.22
CA ARG A 318 30.39 -9.48 -1.65
C ARG A 318 31.30 -10.69 -1.95
N GLU A 319 31.29 -11.69 -1.08
CA GLU A 319 32.08 -12.91 -1.26
C GLU A 319 31.64 -13.76 -2.46
N GLU A 320 30.35 -13.79 -2.79
CA GLU A 320 29.87 -14.57 -3.94
C GLU A 320 30.35 -13.99 -5.26
N ALA A 321 30.50 -12.67 -5.33
CA ALA A 321 31.19 -12.00 -6.43
C ALA A 321 32.65 -12.47 -6.53
N ARG A 322 33.29 -12.83 -5.40
CA ARG A 322 34.64 -13.42 -5.40
C ARG A 322 34.67 -14.92 -5.71
N LYS A 323 33.65 -15.70 -5.33
CA LYS A 323 33.57 -17.16 -5.51
C LYS A 323 33.10 -17.57 -6.91
N GLY A 324 32.04 -16.96 -7.44
CA GLY A 324 31.59 -17.20 -8.83
C GLY A 324 32.62 -16.77 -9.88
N GLN A 325 33.64 -16.00 -9.47
CA GLN A 325 34.82 -15.66 -10.26
C GLN A 325 35.93 -16.70 -10.19
N LYS A 326 35.97 -17.58 -9.17
CA LYS A 326 36.91 -18.71 -9.05
C LYS A 326 36.45 -19.94 -9.83
N GLU A 327 35.14 -20.17 -9.91
CA GLU A 327 34.58 -21.38 -10.55
C GLU A 327 34.54 -21.31 -12.09
N LYS A 328 34.71 -20.13 -12.70
CA LYS A 328 34.72 -19.97 -14.17
C LYS A 328 36.10 -20.08 -14.82
N GLU A 329 37.16 -20.16 -14.03
CA GLU A 329 38.55 -20.21 -14.51
C GLU A 329 39.31 -21.28 -13.71
N GLU A 330 39.11 -22.56 -14.06
CA GLU A 330 39.97 -23.67 -13.60
C GLU A 330 41.28 -23.79 -14.38
N ASP A 331 41.57 -22.89 -15.32
CA ASP A 331 42.88 -22.84 -15.99
C ASP A 331 43.60 -21.50 -15.73
N GLU A 332 44.76 -21.65 -15.11
CA GLU A 332 45.88 -20.71 -14.94
C GLU A 332 45.78 -19.64 -13.83
N SER A 333 46.39 -20.03 -12.71
CA SER A 333 47.07 -19.20 -11.71
C SER A 333 46.23 -18.42 -10.69
N ASN A 334 46.54 -18.76 -9.44
CA ASN A 334 46.05 -18.18 -8.20
C ASN A 334 46.07 -16.63 -8.17
N GLU A 335 45.05 -16.07 -7.50
CA GLU A 335 44.88 -14.66 -7.11
C GLU A 335 44.40 -13.68 -8.20
N VAL A 336 43.11 -13.73 -8.54
CA VAL A 336 42.39 -12.59 -9.14
C VAL A 336 42.15 -11.51 -8.06
N GLU A 337 43.23 -10.91 -7.55
CA GLU A 337 43.14 -9.53 -7.09
C GLU A 337 43.00 -8.65 -8.35
N LEU A 338 42.04 -7.72 -8.37
CA LEU A 338 42.09 -6.65 -9.38
C LEU A 338 43.51 -6.09 -9.37
N SER A 339 44.12 -5.85 -10.53
CA SER A 339 45.49 -5.34 -10.61
C SER A 339 45.71 -4.03 -9.83
N CYS A 340 44.62 -3.36 -9.44
CA CYS A 340 44.60 -2.13 -8.64
C CYS A 340 44.18 -2.32 -7.16
N MET A 341 43.97 -3.54 -6.67
CA MET A 341 43.50 -3.80 -5.29
C MET A 341 44.43 -3.21 -4.22
N GLU A 342 45.74 -3.34 -4.39
CA GLU A 342 46.70 -2.76 -3.45
C GLU A 342 46.59 -1.23 -3.37
N GLU A 343 46.41 -0.57 -4.53
CA GLU A 343 46.23 0.88 -4.58
C GLU A 343 44.90 1.32 -3.99
N LEU A 344 43.84 0.54 -4.21
CA LEU A 344 42.53 0.75 -3.63
C LEU A 344 42.58 0.67 -2.09
N ARG A 345 43.21 -0.37 -1.54
CA ARG A 345 43.34 -0.57 -0.08
C ARG A 345 44.17 0.52 0.61
N LYS A 346 45.06 1.20 -0.10
CA LYS A 346 45.83 2.34 0.44
C LYS A 346 44.98 3.60 0.61
N ARG A 347 43.83 3.70 -0.08
CA ARG A 347 43.01 4.92 -0.14
C ARG A 347 41.61 4.77 0.44
N GLY A 348 41.07 3.57 0.49
CA GLY A 348 39.72 3.30 0.94
C GLY A 348 39.58 2.01 1.73
N LEU A 349 38.40 1.82 2.30
CA LEU A 349 38.03 0.63 3.03
C LEU A 349 37.19 -0.29 2.12
N ILE A 350 37.62 -1.53 1.94
CA ILE A 350 36.86 -2.55 1.21
C ILE A 350 36.36 -3.60 2.19
N VAL A 351 35.05 -3.80 2.22
CA VAL A 351 34.38 -4.76 3.12
C VAL A 351 33.46 -5.69 2.34
N THR A 352 33.14 -6.85 2.91
CA THR A 352 32.17 -7.77 2.33
C THR A 352 30.73 -7.40 2.65
N TRP A 353 30.54 -6.68 3.76
CA TRP A 353 29.25 -6.23 4.26
C TRP A 353 29.42 -5.06 5.24
N CYS A 354 28.40 -4.22 5.37
CA CYS A 354 28.25 -3.20 6.40
C CYS A 354 26.76 -2.90 6.65
N SER A 355 26.41 -2.34 7.81
CA SER A 355 25.10 -1.69 7.98
C SER A 355 25.02 -0.45 7.08
N GLN A 356 24.35 -0.60 5.93
CA GLN A 356 24.26 0.44 4.92
C GLN A 356 23.58 1.71 5.46
N VAL A 357 22.49 1.56 6.22
CA VAL A 357 21.78 2.69 6.83
C VAL A 357 22.64 3.45 7.85
N GLU A 358 23.48 2.76 8.62
CA GLU A 358 24.44 3.41 9.52
C GLU A 358 25.53 4.16 8.77
N VAL A 359 26.07 3.55 7.70
CA VAL A 359 27.08 4.19 6.84
C VAL A 359 26.51 5.44 6.18
N LEU A 360 25.32 5.35 5.57
CA LEU A 360 24.67 6.49 4.91
C LEU A 360 24.29 7.60 5.90
N SER A 361 23.95 7.24 7.14
CA SER A 361 23.67 8.22 8.20
C SER A 361 24.94 8.91 8.75
N HIS A 362 26.14 8.42 8.40
CA HIS A 362 27.39 8.94 8.93
C HIS A 362 27.80 10.26 8.23
N PRO A 363 28.16 11.33 8.98
CA PRO A 363 28.46 12.65 8.40
C PRO A 363 29.63 12.68 7.39
N ALA A 364 30.53 11.71 7.46
CA ALA A 364 31.67 11.61 6.53
C ALA A 364 31.26 11.24 5.09
N VAL A 365 30.11 10.57 4.91
CA VAL A 365 29.66 10.16 3.57
C VAL A 365 29.14 11.39 2.82
N GLY A 366 29.70 11.62 1.63
CA GLY A 366 29.35 12.74 0.75
C GLY A 366 28.64 12.33 -0.54
N CYS A 367 28.86 11.10 -0.99
CA CYS A 367 28.28 10.57 -2.23
C CYS A 367 28.04 9.07 -2.11
N PHE A 368 26.90 8.60 -2.60
CA PHE A 368 26.60 7.18 -2.70
C PHE A 368 26.57 6.72 -4.16
N VAL A 369 27.52 5.88 -4.58
CA VAL A 369 27.48 5.19 -5.88
C VAL A 369 26.68 3.91 -5.70
N THR A 370 25.54 3.83 -6.38
CA THR A 370 24.57 2.76 -6.15
C THR A 370 23.92 2.24 -7.42
N HIS A 371 23.53 0.97 -7.39
CA HIS A 371 22.65 0.36 -8.39
C HIS A 371 21.23 0.97 -8.43
N CYS A 372 20.86 1.89 -7.53
CA CYS A 372 19.52 2.50 -7.48
C CYS A 372 18.36 1.53 -7.19
N GLY A 373 18.59 0.45 -6.45
CA GLY A 373 17.47 -0.30 -5.86
C GLY A 373 16.66 0.58 -4.91
N TRP A 374 15.34 0.35 -4.81
CA TRP A 374 14.46 1.26 -4.06
C TRP A 374 14.88 1.46 -2.60
N ASN A 375 15.14 0.37 -1.85
CA ASN A 375 15.58 0.46 -0.45
C ASN A 375 16.84 1.34 -0.29
N SER A 376 17.88 1.10 -1.10
CA SER A 376 19.12 1.88 -1.07
C SER A 376 18.91 3.35 -1.46
N THR A 377 18.06 3.60 -2.46
CA THR A 377 17.70 4.96 -2.88
C THR A 377 16.97 5.68 -1.75
N PHE A 378 16.06 4.98 -1.06
CA PHE A 378 15.26 5.56 0.00
C PHE A 378 16.07 5.80 1.29
N GLU A 379 17.02 4.92 1.62
CA GLU A 379 18.03 5.15 2.67
C GLU A 379 18.89 6.39 2.36
N SER A 380 19.25 6.61 1.08
CA SER A 380 20.01 7.80 0.66
C SER A 380 19.19 9.08 0.81
N LEU A 381 17.94 9.07 0.35
CA LEU A 381 17.00 10.19 0.46
C LEU A 381 16.76 10.57 1.93
N THR A 382 16.52 9.59 2.79
CA THR A 382 16.27 9.79 4.22
C THR A 382 17.52 10.20 4.99
N SER A 383 18.71 9.79 4.56
CA SER A 383 19.99 10.23 5.13
C SER A 383 20.45 11.60 4.61
N GLY A 384 19.85 12.07 3.51
CA GLY A 384 20.23 13.31 2.83
C GLY A 384 21.58 13.20 2.14
N VAL A 385 21.92 12.00 1.64
CA VAL A 385 23.15 11.72 0.91
C VAL A 385 22.86 11.74 -0.59
N PRO A 386 23.51 12.61 -1.36
CA PRO A 386 23.47 12.58 -2.81
C PRO A 386 24.01 11.29 -3.41
N LEU A 387 23.54 10.91 -4.60
CA LEU A 387 23.92 9.64 -5.21
C LEU A 387 24.33 9.72 -6.68
N VAL A 388 25.20 8.80 -7.09
CA VAL A 388 25.48 8.48 -8.49
C VAL A 388 24.69 7.22 -8.84
N ALA A 389 23.75 7.37 -9.76
CA ALA A 389 22.85 6.31 -10.18
C ALA A 389 23.49 5.44 -11.24
N PHE A 390 23.65 4.15 -10.93
CA PHE A 390 24.26 3.14 -11.79
C PHE A 390 23.35 1.91 -11.93
N PRO A 391 22.16 2.07 -12.54
CA PRO A 391 21.14 1.03 -12.61
C PRO A 391 21.62 -0.22 -13.35
N GLN A 392 21.17 -1.39 -12.88
CA GLN A 392 21.52 -2.69 -13.45
C GLN A 392 20.29 -3.40 -14.05
N TRP A 393 19.16 -3.48 -13.32
CA TRP A 393 17.93 -4.17 -13.74
C TRP A 393 16.75 -3.77 -12.82
N THR A 394 15.59 -4.43 -12.92
CA THR A 394 14.35 -4.13 -12.16
C THR A 394 13.84 -2.70 -12.33
N ASP A 395 13.34 -2.08 -11.26
CA ASP A 395 12.93 -0.70 -11.09
C ASP A 395 14.09 0.32 -11.13
N GLN A 396 15.34 -0.13 -11.14
CA GLN A 396 16.50 0.74 -10.91
C GLN A 396 16.66 1.85 -11.97
N THR A 397 16.29 1.54 -13.22
CA THR A 397 16.30 2.49 -14.34
C THR A 397 15.31 3.63 -14.13
N THR A 398 14.09 3.29 -13.66
CA THR A 398 13.07 4.28 -13.28
C THR A 398 13.51 5.08 -12.07
N ASN A 399 14.07 4.43 -11.05
CA ASN A 399 14.59 5.11 -9.86
C ASN A 399 15.68 6.12 -10.22
N ALA A 400 16.61 5.75 -11.13
CA ALA A 400 17.65 6.63 -11.61
C ALA A 400 17.09 7.87 -12.34
N LYS A 401 16.03 7.70 -13.13
CA LYS A 401 15.31 8.79 -13.81
C LYS A 401 14.65 9.74 -12.79
N LEU A 402 14.01 9.20 -11.76
CA LEU A 402 13.39 10.02 -10.70
C LEU A 402 14.43 10.79 -9.88
N VAL A 403 15.57 10.15 -9.56
CA VAL A 403 16.69 10.81 -8.86
C VAL A 403 17.27 11.97 -9.67
N GLU A 404 17.49 11.77 -10.97
CA GLU A 404 18.11 12.77 -11.85
C GLU A 404 17.17 13.93 -12.19
N ASP A 405 15.94 13.62 -12.60
CA ASP A 405 15.06 14.61 -13.23
C ASP A 405 14.04 15.22 -12.25
N LEU A 406 13.53 14.41 -11.31
CA LEU A 406 12.43 14.82 -10.44
C LEU A 406 12.93 15.30 -9.07
N TRP A 407 13.64 14.43 -8.36
CA TRP A 407 14.12 14.72 -7.01
C TRP A 407 15.42 15.53 -7.02
N LYS A 408 16.18 15.47 -8.11
CA LYS A 408 17.45 16.18 -8.34
C LYS A 408 18.45 15.97 -7.20
N THR A 409 18.56 14.74 -6.73
CA THR A 409 19.46 14.31 -5.63
C THR A 409 20.68 13.55 -6.12
N GLY A 410 20.87 13.47 -7.44
CA GLY A 410 21.96 12.71 -8.02
C GLY A 410 22.04 12.86 -9.53
N VAL A 411 22.97 12.12 -10.12
CA VAL A 411 23.16 12.04 -11.57
C VAL A 411 23.23 10.58 -12.02
N ARG A 412 22.78 10.28 -13.23
CA ARG A 412 22.87 8.93 -13.80
C ARG A 412 24.14 8.78 -14.63
N VAL A 413 24.82 7.65 -14.48
CA VAL A 413 25.96 7.32 -15.33
C VAL A 413 25.50 7.12 -16.77
N LYS A 414 26.26 7.65 -17.72
CA LYS A 414 26.03 7.40 -19.14
C LYS A 414 26.66 6.08 -19.55
N VAL A 415 25.85 5.23 -20.17
CA VAL A 415 26.29 3.93 -20.70
C VAL A 415 26.65 4.10 -22.17
N SER A 416 27.82 3.62 -22.57
CA SER A 416 28.20 3.61 -23.99
C SER A 416 27.54 2.44 -24.70
N ALA A 417 26.74 2.75 -25.74
CA ALA A 417 26.16 1.73 -26.62
C ALA A 417 27.24 0.99 -27.43
N GLU A 418 28.35 1.67 -27.74
CA GLU A 418 29.48 1.12 -28.51
C GLU A 418 30.29 0.08 -27.71
N GLU A 419 30.20 0.12 -26.38
CA GLU A 419 31.01 -0.74 -25.49
C GLU A 419 30.16 -1.76 -24.72
N GLN A 420 29.09 -2.25 -25.34
CA GLN A 420 28.28 -3.36 -24.82
C GLN A 420 27.75 -3.13 -23.39
N GLY A 421 27.48 -1.88 -23.03
CA GLY A 421 26.94 -1.56 -21.70
C GLY A 421 27.99 -1.22 -20.63
N LEU A 422 29.28 -1.18 -20.98
CA LEU A 422 30.35 -0.77 -20.06
C LEU A 422 30.28 0.74 -19.75
N VAL A 423 30.48 1.10 -18.48
CA VAL A 423 30.67 2.49 -18.05
C VAL A 423 32.14 2.70 -17.71
N LYS A 424 32.79 3.62 -18.43
CA LYS A 424 34.20 3.92 -18.26
C LYS A 424 34.51 4.66 -16.96
N SER A 425 35.76 4.51 -16.52
CA SER A 425 36.30 5.17 -15.33
C SER A 425 36.15 6.69 -15.39
N GLU A 426 36.30 7.30 -16.57
CA GLU A 426 36.18 8.74 -16.77
C GLU A 426 34.75 9.24 -16.51
N GLU A 427 33.74 8.48 -16.95
CA GLU A 427 32.33 8.84 -16.73
C GLU A 427 31.94 8.67 -15.26
N ILE A 428 32.37 7.58 -14.62
CA ILE A 428 32.13 7.35 -13.19
C ILE A 428 32.75 8.48 -12.36
N LYS A 429 34.01 8.83 -12.67
CA LYS A 429 34.71 9.94 -12.02
C LYS A 429 33.96 11.25 -12.21
N ARG A 430 33.56 11.58 -13.44
CA ARG A 430 32.80 12.81 -13.75
C ARG A 430 31.52 12.88 -12.93
N CYS A 431 30.75 11.79 -12.86
CA CYS A 431 29.51 11.74 -12.08
C CYS A 431 29.78 11.97 -10.58
N VAL A 432 30.79 11.30 -10.02
CA VAL A 432 31.18 11.49 -8.62
C VAL A 432 31.61 12.93 -8.34
N GLU A 433 32.42 13.54 -9.21
CA GLU A 433 32.85 14.94 -9.06
C GLU A 433 31.65 15.90 -9.10
N VAL A 434 30.74 15.74 -10.07
CA VAL A 434 29.51 16.54 -10.16
C VAL A 434 28.67 16.43 -8.88
N VAL A 435 28.45 15.23 -8.37
CA VAL A 435 27.64 15.01 -7.15
C VAL A 435 28.33 15.59 -5.92
N MET A 436 29.65 15.46 -5.82
CA MET A 436 30.41 15.95 -4.67
C MET A 436 30.54 17.48 -4.64
N GLU A 437 30.51 18.14 -5.80
CA GLU A 437 30.72 19.59 -5.95
C GLU A 437 29.42 20.40 -6.10
N SER A 438 28.32 19.77 -6.52
CA SER A 438 27.04 20.46 -6.72
C SER A 438 26.33 20.77 -5.41
N GLU A 439 26.20 22.07 -5.10
CA GLU A 439 25.44 22.52 -3.93
C GLU A 439 23.94 22.33 -4.12
N GLU A 440 23.40 22.51 -5.33
CA GLU A 440 21.98 22.28 -5.64
C GLU A 440 21.58 20.83 -5.31
N ILE A 441 22.39 19.85 -5.72
CA ILE A 441 22.13 18.44 -5.44
C ILE A 441 22.15 18.17 -3.92
N ARG A 442 23.08 18.78 -3.19
CA ARG A 442 23.22 18.63 -1.73
C ARG A 442 22.05 19.26 -0.97
N GLU A 443 21.62 20.45 -1.39
CA GLU A 443 20.45 21.14 -0.83
C GLU A 443 19.16 20.35 -1.08
N ASN A 444 18.99 19.79 -2.28
CA ASN A 444 17.85 18.91 -2.59
C ASN A 444 17.87 17.65 -1.73
N ALA A 445 19.01 16.98 -1.60
CA ALA A 445 19.13 15.79 -0.75
C ALA A 445 18.77 16.10 0.71
N LYS A 446 19.24 17.24 1.24
CA LYS A 446 18.89 17.70 2.58
C LYS A 446 17.38 17.97 2.72
N ARG A 447 16.78 18.66 1.75
CA ARG A 447 15.33 18.96 1.74
C ARG A 447 14.49 17.68 1.76
N TRP A 448 14.85 16.68 0.94
CA TRP A 448 14.11 15.41 0.90
C TRP A 448 14.23 14.63 2.20
N ARG A 449 15.41 14.67 2.84
CA ARG A 449 15.57 14.14 4.19
C ARG A 449 14.62 14.79 5.19
N GLU A 450 14.57 16.12 5.22
CA GLU A 450 13.69 16.85 6.15
C GLU A 450 12.21 16.47 5.95
N LEU A 451 11.76 16.37 4.70
CA LEU A 451 10.40 15.93 4.37
C LEU A 451 10.13 14.47 4.76
N ALA A 452 11.11 13.59 4.59
CA ALA A 452 10.96 12.19 4.99
C ALA A 452 10.83 12.03 6.51
N VAL A 453 11.59 12.80 7.29
CA VAL A 453 11.48 12.84 8.76
C VAL A 453 10.11 13.41 9.17
N GLU A 454 9.64 14.46 8.50
CA GLU A 454 8.34 15.08 8.75
C GLU A 454 7.17 14.12 8.46
N ALA A 455 7.26 13.30 7.41
CA ALA A 455 6.25 12.30 7.10
C ALA A 455 6.23 11.13 8.09
N ALA A 456 7.41 10.71 8.57
CA ALA A 456 7.57 9.55 9.44
C ALA A 456 7.19 9.78 10.90
N LYS A 457 7.37 11.02 11.41
CA LYS A 457 7.08 11.33 12.81
C LYS A 457 5.58 11.14 13.12
N GLU A 458 5.25 10.98 14.39
CA GLU A 458 3.87 11.00 14.91
C GLU A 458 3.14 12.28 14.53
N GLY A 459 1.92 12.10 14.04
CA GLY A 459 1.14 13.16 13.39
C GLY A 459 1.58 13.51 11.96
N GLY A 460 2.69 12.94 11.47
CA GLY A 460 3.11 13.02 10.07
C GLY A 460 2.23 12.17 9.16
N SER A 461 2.28 12.43 7.84
CA SER A 461 1.33 11.85 6.89
C SER A 461 1.42 10.31 6.84
N SER A 462 2.61 9.74 6.78
CA SER A 462 2.80 8.29 6.76
C SER A 462 2.37 7.62 8.07
N HIS A 463 2.56 8.29 9.21
CA HIS A 463 2.08 7.81 10.49
C HIS A 463 0.55 7.79 10.54
N ILE A 464 -0.10 8.86 10.07
CA ILE A 464 -1.56 8.96 10.00
C ILE A 464 -2.11 7.89 9.05
N ASN A 465 -1.54 7.74 7.86
CA ASN A 465 -1.97 6.76 6.86
C ASN A 465 -1.91 5.33 7.41
N LEU A 466 -0.82 4.97 8.09
CA LEU A 466 -0.69 3.67 8.74
C LEU A 466 -1.73 3.47 9.85
N LYS A 467 -1.92 4.48 10.70
CA LYS A 467 -2.91 4.43 11.78
C LYS A 467 -4.32 4.26 11.23
N THR A 468 -4.70 5.04 10.23
CA THR A 468 -5.99 4.94 9.54
C THR A 468 -6.19 3.56 8.93
N PHE A 469 -5.17 3.00 8.27
CA PHE A 469 -5.23 1.64 7.75
C PHE A 469 -5.51 0.60 8.85
N ILE A 470 -4.80 0.68 9.99
CA ILE A 470 -5.00 -0.23 11.13
C ILE A 470 -6.43 -0.08 11.69
N GLU A 471 -6.90 1.15 11.91
CA GLU A 471 -8.24 1.44 12.42
C GLU A 471 -9.34 0.91 11.49
N GLU A 472 -9.16 1.07 10.17
CA GLU A 472 -10.10 0.55 9.18
C GLU A 472 -10.16 -0.98 9.21
N VAL A 473 -9.02 -1.66 9.33
CA VAL A 473 -8.97 -3.12 9.48
C VAL A 473 -9.69 -3.58 10.75
N VAL A 474 -9.47 -2.89 11.88
CA VAL A 474 -10.14 -3.18 13.16
C VAL A 474 -11.66 -2.96 13.05
N ASN A 475 -12.11 -1.88 12.42
CA ASN A 475 -13.53 -1.57 12.29
C ASN A 475 -14.27 -2.59 11.39
N HIS A 476 -13.61 -3.14 10.38
CA HIS A 476 -14.16 -4.25 9.58
C HIS A 476 -14.30 -5.55 10.40
N PHE A 477 -13.40 -5.77 11.37
CA PHE A 477 -13.36 -6.97 12.20
C PHE A 477 -14.29 -6.90 13.43
N THR A 478 -14.54 -5.72 13.97
CA THR A 478 -15.22 -5.51 15.26
C THR A 478 -16.74 -5.26 15.17
N CYS A 479 -17.42 -5.45 14.03
CA CYS A 479 -18.87 -5.69 14.08
C CYS A 479 -19.15 -7.19 14.26
N PRO A 480 -19.36 -7.69 15.50
CA PRO A 480 -19.80 -9.07 15.73
C PRO A 480 -21.16 -9.38 15.08
N CYS A 481 -21.89 -8.33 14.70
CA CYS A 481 -23.08 -8.40 13.89
C CYS A 481 -22.81 -8.97 12.49
N TRP A 482 -21.69 -8.63 11.85
CA TRP A 482 -21.51 -8.80 10.41
C TRP A 482 -21.27 -10.25 10.01
N SER A 483 -20.40 -10.97 10.72
CA SER A 483 -20.14 -12.39 10.44
C SER A 483 -21.40 -13.23 10.65
N THR A 484 -22.15 -12.95 11.71
CA THR A 484 -23.42 -13.63 12.02
C THR A 484 -24.53 -13.29 11.01
N ILE A 485 -24.70 -12.01 10.67
CA ILE A 485 -25.74 -11.50 9.76
C ILE A 485 -25.45 -11.90 8.31
N SER A 486 -24.20 -11.77 7.83
CA SER A 486 -23.83 -12.15 6.45
C SER A 486 -23.98 -13.64 6.19
N SER A 487 -23.60 -14.47 7.17
CA SER A 487 -23.74 -15.94 7.09
C SER A 487 -25.19 -16.40 7.19
N SER A 488 -25.98 -15.77 8.07
CA SER A 488 -27.40 -16.13 8.24
C SER A 488 -28.27 -15.61 7.09
N LEU A 489 -27.95 -14.44 6.53
CA LEU A 489 -28.78 -13.78 5.51
C LEU A 489 -28.44 -14.08 4.05
N GLY A 490 -27.37 -14.85 3.77
CA GLY A 490 -26.98 -15.19 2.39
C GLY A 490 -26.70 -13.97 1.48
N LEU A 491 -26.29 -12.83 2.07
CA LEU A 491 -26.27 -11.51 1.42
C LEU A 491 -25.10 -11.28 0.44
N GLN A 492 -24.36 -12.31 0.02
CA GLN A 492 -23.19 -12.22 -0.86
C GLN A 492 -23.45 -11.63 -2.27
N LYS A 493 -24.69 -11.25 -2.60
CA LYS A 493 -25.10 -10.71 -3.92
C LYS A 493 -25.64 -9.27 -3.88
N TRP A 494 -25.58 -8.56 -2.76
CA TRP A 494 -26.26 -7.28 -2.59
C TRP A 494 -25.31 -6.14 -2.17
N HIS A 495 -25.44 -4.97 -2.78
CA HIS A 495 -24.85 -3.73 -2.26
C HIS A 495 -25.68 -3.27 -1.05
N VAL A 496 -25.16 -3.48 0.16
CA VAL A 496 -25.79 -3.07 1.42
C VAL A 496 -24.84 -2.11 2.13
N ASN A 497 -25.28 -0.88 2.39
CA ASN A 497 -24.51 0.08 3.18
C ASN A 497 -24.91 -0.07 4.66
N PHE A 498 -23.93 -0.33 5.54
CA PHE A 498 -24.14 -0.46 6.98
C PHE A 498 -23.68 0.79 7.72
N MET A 499 -24.50 1.25 8.67
CA MET A 499 -24.12 2.25 9.67
C MET A 499 -24.42 1.64 11.06
N CYS A 500 -23.38 1.36 11.84
CA CYS A 500 -23.51 0.96 13.24
C CYS A 500 -23.24 2.19 14.13
N ARG A 501 -24.11 2.48 15.10
CA ARG A 501 -23.90 3.57 16.06
C ARG A 501 -24.04 3.04 17.49
N HIS A 502 -23.02 3.22 18.30
CA HIS A 502 -23.11 2.99 19.75
C HIS A 502 -23.80 4.19 20.41
N LEU A 503 -24.93 3.93 21.07
CA LEU A 503 -25.59 4.89 21.95
C LEU A 503 -25.26 4.52 23.40
N HIS A 504 -24.42 5.33 24.04
CA HIS A 504 -24.26 5.26 25.49
C HIS A 504 -25.42 6.02 26.15
N HIS A 505 -26.29 5.30 26.86
CA HIS A 505 -27.26 5.89 27.78
C HIS A 505 -26.82 5.56 29.22
N GLU A 506 -26.89 6.54 30.13
CA GLU A 506 -26.41 6.49 31.53
C GLU A 506 -27.12 5.48 32.47
N SER A 507 -27.84 4.50 31.94
CA SER A 507 -28.52 3.48 32.74
C SER A 507 -28.29 2.08 32.19
N ASN A 508 -27.14 1.48 32.56
CA ASN A 508 -26.80 0.04 32.64
C ASN A 508 -27.41 -1.01 31.67
N LEU A 509 -27.87 -0.64 30.48
CA LEU A 509 -28.29 -1.56 29.43
C LEU A 509 -27.68 -1.09 28.10
N GLN A 510 -26.73 -1.85 27.57
CA GLN A 510 -26.23 -1.64 26.22
C GLN A 510 -27.31 -2.05 25.23
N SER A 511 -27.93 -1.08 24.57
CA SER A 511 -28.80 -1.29 23.41
C SER A 511 -27.98 -1.06 22.15
N TYR A 512 -27.84 -2.09 21.32
CA TYR A 512 -27.25 -1.95 19.98
C TYR A 512 -28.37 -1.60 19.02
N LEU A 513 -28.18 -0.54 18.24
CA LEU A 513 -29.06 -0.17 17.13
C LEU A 513 -28.32 -0.50 15.83
N ILE A 514 -28.73 -1.57 15.15
CA ILE A 514 -28.18 -1.98 13.85
C ILE A 514 -29.11 -1.44 12.77
N PHE A 515 -28.59 -0.63 11.84
CA PHE A 515 -29.30 -0.25 10.62
C PHE A 515 -28.79 -1.09 9.45
N ILE A 516 -29.66 -1.92 8.89
CA ILE A 516 -29.41 -2.59 7.60
C ILE A 516 -30.08 -1.74 6.53
N ILE A 517 -29.32 -1.15 5.60
CA ILE A 517 -29.86 -0.43 4.43
C ILE A 517 -29.61 -1.27 3.17
N THR A 518 -30.62 -2.02 2.75
CA THR A 518 -30.55 -2.80 1.50
C THR A 518 -31.15 -1.97 0.36
N THR A 519 -30.36 -1.69 -0.69
CA THR A 519 -30.84 -1.01 -1.89
C THR A 519 -31.15 -2.02 -2.99
N LEU A 520 -32.44 -2.26 -3.27
CA LEU A 520 -32.88 -3.12 -4.37
C LEU A 520 -33.06 -2.29 -5.66
N ARG A 521 -32.31 -2.62 -6.71
CA ARG A 521 -32.48 -2.04 -8.06
C ARG A 521 -33.13 -3.06 -8.98
N ILE A 522 -34.44 -2.96 -9.19
CA ILE A 522 -35.20 -3.90 -10.06
C ILE A 522 -35.67 -3.19 -11.33
N THR A 523 -35.26 -3.70 -12.50
CA THR A 523 -35.93 -3.40 -13.79
C THR A 523 -36.02 -4.69 -14.60
N LYS A 524 -37.09 -5.01 -15.37
CA LYS A 524 -38.18 -4.24 -15.98
C LYS A 524 -39.52 -4.75 -15.38
N THR A 525 -40.30 -3.99 -14.64
CA THR A 525 -41.17 -2.95 -15.20
C THR A 525 -41.68 -1.99 -14.11
N SER A 526 -40.76 -1.58 -13.22
CA SER A 526 -40.66 -0.33 -12.44
C SER A 526 -40.84 -0.40 -10.91
N VAL A 527 -39.69 -0.41 -10.21
CA VAL A 527 -39.38 0.35 -8.99
C VAL A 527 -37.93 0.84 -9.16
N ARG A 528 -37.63 2.15 -8.97
CA ARG A 528 -36.30 2.69 -9.29
C ARG A 528 -35.28 2.52 -8.16
N GLU A 529 -35.74 2.47 -6.92
CA GLU A 529 -34.91 2.23 -5.73
C GLU A 529 -35.83 1.90 -4.55
N ILE A 530 -35.54 0.81 -3.82
CA ILE A 530 -36.16 0.52 -2.51
C ILE A 530 -35.02 0.48 -1.49
N SER A 531 -35.09 1.31 -0.46
CA SER A 531 -34.23 1.23 0.71
C SER A 531 -35.04 0.62 1.85
N VAL A 532 -34.60 -0.55 2.32
CA VAL A 532 -35.19 -1.21 3.49
C VAL A 532 -34.33 -0.86 4.68
N VAL A 533 -34.91 -0.29 5.74
CA VAL A 533 -34.23 -0.05 7.02
C VAL A 533 -34.77 -1.04 8.04
N ILE A 534 -33.88 -1.91 8.53
CA ILE A 534 -34.19 -2.86 9.60
C ILE A 534 -33.64 -2.31 10.91
N GLU A 535 -34.50 -2.07 11.90
CA GLU A 535 -34.10 -1.72 13.25
C GLU A 535 -34.10 -2.98 14.13
N VAL A 536 -32.92 -3.30 14.70
CA VAL A 536 -32.77 -4.42 15.63
C VAL A 536 -32.44 -3.86 17.01
N ASN A 537 -33.32 -4.10 17.99
CA ASN A 537 -33.09 -3.74 19.39
C ASN A 537 -32.65 -5.00 20.18
N GLY A 538 -31.37 -5.08 20.55
CA GLY A 538 -30.83 -6.14 21.40
C GLY A 538 -30.61 -5.66 22.84
N VAL A 539 -31.04 -6.45 23.83
CA VAL A 539 -30.73 -6.23 25.26
C VAL A 539 -29.81 -7.35 25.73
N ALA A 540 -28.57 -7.03 26.12
CA ALA A 540 -27.68 -8.02 26.72
C ALA A 540 -28.02 -8.20 28.21
N SER A 541 -28.56 -9.36 28.61
CA SER A 541 -28.74 -9.68 30.04
C SER A 541 -27.46 -10.26 30.64
N GLN A 542 -26.93 -9.64 31.69
CA GLN A 542 -25.81 -10.19 32.46
C GLN A 542 -26.29 -11.35 33.36
N SER A 543 -26.15 -12.60 32.91
CA SER A 543 -26.00 -13.76 33.82
C SER A 543 -25.47 -15.02 33.13
N GLN A 544 -24.24 -15.40 33.52
CA GLN A 544 -23.60 -16.74 33.55
C GLN A 544 -23.67 -17.70 32.32
N LYS A 545 -22.49 -17.86 31.68
CA LYS A 545 -22.03 -18.92 30.73
C LYS A 545 -22.73 -19.01 29.35
N PRO A 546 -21.98 -19.32 28.27
CA PRO A 546 -22.34 -18.92 26.92
C PRO A 546 -23.26 -19.96 26.27
N MET A 547 -24.56 -19.72 26.36
CA MET A 547 -25.49 -20.12 25.31
C MET A 547 -26.24 -18.84 24.93
N ILE A 548 -25.65 -18.07 24.02
CA ILE A 548 -26.30 -16.86 23.49
C ILE A 548 -27.43 -17.36 22.59
N GLN A 549 -28.63 -17.51 23.15
CA GLN A 549 -29.84 -17.29 22.38
C GLN A 549 -30.12 -15.78 22.44
N PRO A 550 -29.98 -15.04 21.34
CA PRO A 550 -30.40 -13.65 21.32
C PRO A 550 -31.92 -13.65 21.46
N LEU A 551 -32.43 -13.13 22.57
CA LEU A 551 -33.84 -12.74 22.69
C LEU A 551 -34.01 -11.48 21.85
N PHE A 552 -34.27 -11.66 20.55
CA PHE A 552 -34.65 -10.59 19.64
C PHE A 552 -36.07 -10.13 20.00
N ASN A 553 -36.22 -8.90 20.49
CA ASN A 553 -37.52 -8.23 20.61
C ASN A 553 -37.86 -7.53 19.27
N PRO A 554 -39.16 -7.29 18.98
CA PRO A 554 -39.68 -7.33 17.62
C PRO A 554 -39.05 -6.30 16.66
N LEU A 555 -38.57 -6.82 15.54
CA LEU A 555 -38.03 -6.10 14.38
C LEU A 555 -39.03 -5.07 13.87
N SER A 556 -38.59 -3.83 13.64
CA SER A 556 -39.36 -2.83 12.89
C SER A 556 -38.77 -2.72 11.48
N LEU A 557 -39.62 -2.92 10.46
CA LEU A 557 -39.23 -2.84 9.05
C LEU A 557 -39.77 -1.55 8.45
N TYR A 558 -38.87 -0.72 7.93
CA TYR A 558 -39.23 0.50 7.19
C TYR A 558 -38.88 0.32 5.71
N LEU A 559 -39.87 0.57 4.85
CA LEU A 559 -39.73 0.51 3.39
C LEU A 559 -39.79 1.92 2.81
N HIS A 560 -38.67 2.38 2.25
CA HIS A 560 -38.61 3.62 1.48
C HIS A 560 -38.58 3.28 -0.01
N TYR A 561 -39.45 3.90 -0.82
CA TYR A 561 -39.47 3.67 -2.26
C TYR A 561 -39.53 4.99 -3.04
N ARG A 562 -38.92 5.00 -4.25
CA ARG A 562 -38.98 6.13 -5.18
C ARG A 562 -39.53 5.67 -6.55
N GLY A 563 -40.76 6.05 -6.90
CA GLY A 563 -41.40 5.76 -8.21
C GLY A 563 -42.90 5.42 -8.15
N LYS A 564 -43.52 5.07 -9.30
CA LYS A 564 -44.90 4.52 -9.32
C LYS A 564 -44.85 3.00 -9.11
N LEU A 565 -45.51 2.52 -8.06
CA LEU A 565 -45.67 1.10 -7.77
C LEU A 565 -46.64 0.46 -8.79
N ARG A 566 -46.19 -0.53 -9.57
CA ARG A 566 -47.05 -1.31 -10.49
C ARG A 566 -47.56 -2.63 -9.88
N ARG A 567 -46.97 -3.08 -8.77
CA ARG A 567 -47.43 -4.24 -7.98
C ARG A 567 -48.03 -3.73 -6.67
N THR A 568 -48.97 -4.49 -6.11
CA THR A 568 -49.57 -4.11 -4.82
C THR A 568 -48.53 -4.27 -3.71
N ILE A 569 -48.56 -3.37 -2.72
CA ILE A 569 -47.67 -3.40 -1.54
C ILE A 569 -47.62 -4.79 -0.87
N PRO A 570 -48.73 -5.54 -0.74
CA PRO A 570 -48.73 -6.91 -0.22
C PRO A 570 -47.85 -7.89 -1.02
N GLU A 571 -47.80 -7.79 -2.35
CA GLU A 571 -46.97 -8.68 -3.18
C GLU A 571 -45.47 -8.44 -2.95
N ILE A 572 -45.07 -7.18 -2.81
CA ILE A 572 -43.68 -6.81 -2.52
C ILE A 572 -43.31 -7.25 -1.10
N LEU A 573 -44.23 -7.11 -0.14
CA LEU A 573 -44.04 -7.60 1.22
C LEU A 573 -43.87 -9.12 1.27
N ILE A 574 -44.68 -9.88 0.51
CA ILE A 574 -44.57 -11.34 0.45
C ILE A 574 -43.21 -11.76 -0.10
N ASP A 575 -42.72 -11.12 -1.18
CA ASP A 575 -41.41 -11.44 -1.75
C ASP A 575 -40.26 -11.13 -0.76
N VAL A 576 -40.35 -10.02 -0.01
CA VAL A 576 -39.36 -9.64 1.02
C VAL A 576 -39.43 -10.57 2.24
N LEU A 577 -40.63 -10.90 2.73
CA LEU A 577 -40.82 -11.81 3.85
C LEU A 577 -40.38 -13.23 3.50
N GLN A 578 -40.69 -13.73 2.30
CA GLN A 578 -40.20 -15.02 1.81
C GLN A 578 -38.68 -15.04 1.67
N ALA A 579 -38.06 -13.94 1.20
CA ALA A 579 -36.61 -13.83 1.15
C ALA A 579 -36.00 -13.84 2.56
N LEU A 580 -36.61 -13.19 3.55
CA LEU A 580 -36.12 -13.18 4.94
C LEU A 580 -36.32 -14.52 5.64
N GLU A 581 -37.46 -15.20 5.41
CA GLU A 581 -37.75 -16.54 5.95
C GLU A 581 -36.86 -17.62 5.33
N SER A 582 -36.60 -17.55 4.03
CA SER A 582 -35.67 -18.45 3.32
C SER A 582 -34.23 -18.33 3.83
N ASN A 583 -33.92 -17.21 4.50
CA ASN A 583 -32.64 -16.91 5.12
C ASN A 583 -32.72 -16.91 6.66
N GLY A 584 -33.65 -17.66 7.25
CA GLY A 584 -33.61 -18.03 8.67
C GLY A 584 -34.13 -17.01 9.69
N LEU A 585 -34.64 -15.85 9.28
CA LEU A 585 -35.31 -14.90 10.19
C LEU A 585 -36.80 -15.28 10.34
N ARG A 586 -37.18 -15.86 11.48
CA ARG A 586 -38.54 -16.41 11.71
C ARG A 586 -39.46 -15.60 12.63
N SER A 587 -39.09 -14.38 13.02
CA SER A 587 -39.91 -13.57 13.96
C SER A 587 -39.97 -12.10 13.56
N ILE A 588 -40.70 -11.81 12.48
CA ILE A 588 -41.06 -10.43 12.11
C ILE A 588 -42.51 -10.20 12.56
N ASP A 589 -42.72 -9.24 13.44
CA ASP A 589 -44.05 -8.83 13.87
C ASP A 589 -44.64 -7.90 12.80
N ILE A 590 -45.58 -8.43 12.02
CA ILE A 590 -46.11 -7.77 10.82
C ILE A 590 -46.89 -6.51 11.20
N ASP A 591 -47.43 -6.44 12.42
CA ASP A 591 -48.27 -5.35 12.90
C ASP A 591 -47.50 -4.04 13.18
N ARG A 592 -46.16 -4.07 13.12
CA ARG A 592 -45.28 -2.91 13.36
C ARG A 592 -44.65 -2.30 12.10
N LEU A 593 -44.99 -2.79 10.91
CA LEU A 593 -44.52 -2.23 9.64
C LEU A 593 -45.08 -0.84 9.36
N LYS A 594 -44.21 0.13 9.04
CA LYS A 594 -44.62 1.46 8.56
C LYS A 594 -44.06 1.72 7.16
N LEU A 595 -44.96 2.00 6.21
CA LEU A 595 -44.61 2.47 4.87
C LEU A 595 -44.59 3.99 4.83
N ILE A 596 -43.49 4.57 4.37
CA ILE A 596 -43.34 6.01 4.23
C ILE A 596 -43.18 6.34 2.74
N PRO A 597 -44.20 6.92 2.08
CA PRO A 597 -44.11 7.31 0.68
C PRO A 597 -43.20 8.54 0.51
N ILE A 598 -42.34 8.52 -0.50
CA ILE A 598 -41.56 9.71 -0.94
C ILE A 598 -42.23 10.25 -2.21
N GLU A 599 -42.89 11.41 -2.11
CA GLU A 599 -43.56 12.01 -3.27
C GLU A 599 -42.56 12.54 -4.31
N PRO A 600 -42.78 12.29 -5.62
CA PRO A 600 -41.97 12.86 -6.68
C PRO A 600 -42.47 14.26 -7.04
N LEU A 601 -41.67 15.30 -6.81
CA LEU A 601 -41.83 16.55 -7.55
C LEU A 601 -41.27 16.34 -8.97
N LEU A 602 -42.15 16.11 -9.95
CA LEU A 602 -41.83 16.27 -11.38
C LEU A 602 -42.82 17.27 -12.01
N PRO A 603 -42.34 18.17 -12.88
CA PRO A 603 -43.08 19.34 -13.34
C PRO A 603 -44.10 18.96 -14.41
N SER A 604 -45.38 19.16 -14.14
CA SER A 604 -46.44 19.10 -15.14
C SER A 604 -47.02 20.48 -15.41
N ALA A 605 -46.27 21.30 -16.16
CA ALA A 605 -46.80 22.38 -16.99
C ALA A 605 -45.73 22.75 -18.04
N PHE A 606 -46.15 23.29 -19.17
CA PHE A 606 -45.38 23.62 -20.37
C PHE A 606 -45.21 22.49 -21.40
N SER A 607 -46.35 22.08 -21.94
CA SER A 607 -46.46 21.83 -23.38
C SER A 607 -46.23 23.13 -24.17
N ASN A 608 -45.39 23.05 -25.20
CA ASN A 608 -45.34 23.85 -26.44
C ASN A 608 -45.32 25.40 -26.32
N ARG A 609 -44.17 26.01 -26.66
CA ARG A 609 -43.99 26.78 -27.91
C ARG A 609 -42.53 27.26 -28.06
N ARG A 610 -42.04 27.15 -29.29
CA ARG A 610 -40.79 27.76 -29.78
C ARG A 610 -40.95 29.29 -29.80
N ASP A 611 -39.95 30.03 -29.34
CA ASP A 611 -39.31 31.07 -30.17
C ASP A 611 -37.94 31.51 -29.62
N PRO A 612 -36.96 31.88 -30.46
CA PRO A 612 -35.58 32.18 -30.07
C PRO A 612 -35.25 33.69 -30.17
N ALA A 613 -34.96 34.37 -29.06
CA ALA A 613 -34.17 35.61 -29.05
C ALA A 613 -34.03 36.14 -27.61
N HIS A 614 -32.81 36.21 -27.08
CA HIS A 614 -32.14 37.46 -26.68
C HIS A 614 -30.88 37.21 -25.83
N LYS A 615 -29.86 38.02 -26.12
CA LYS A 615 -28.53 38.07 -25.52
C LYS A 615 -28.51 38.86 -24.20
N SER A 616 -27.44 38.62 -23.44
CA SER A 616 -26.59 39.56 -22.68
C SER A 616 -26.90 39.93 -21.21
N SER A 617 -25.83 39.75 -20.43
CA SER A 617 -25.24 40.68 -19.44
C SER A 617 -25.63 40.56 -17.95
N SER A 618 -24.66 41.01 -17.16
CA SER A 618 -24.39 40.82 -15.75
C SER A 618 -25.08 41.81 -14.79
N ARG A 619 -25.11 41.40 -13.50
CA ARG A 619 -25.11 42.19 -12.26
C ARG A 619 -26.45 42.70 -11.66
N ASP A 620 -26.61 42.32 -10.39
CA ASP A 620 -27.13 43.06 -9.24
C ASP A 620 -28.65 43.10 -8.92
N LEU A 621 -28.90 42.84 -7.62
CA LEU A 621 -29.91 43.37 -6.68
C LEU A 621 -31.05 42.46 -6.15
N PHE A 622 -31.07 42.41 -4.81
CA PHE A 622 -32.01 41.85 -3.84
C PHE A 622 -33.44 42.42 -3.95
N GLN A 623 -34.46 41.66 -3.52
CA GLN A 623 -35.50 42.10 -2.56
C GLN A 623 -36.49 40.97 -2.19
N PHE A 624 -36.77 40.81 -0.90
CA PHE A 624 -37.95 40.12 -0.36
C PHE A 624 -39.04 41.15 -0.01
N PRO A 625 -40.33 40.81 -0.21
CA PRO A 625 -41.41 41.21 0.71
C PRO A 625 -42.26 39.98 1.11
N GLU A 626 -42.43 39.71 2.40
CA GLU A 626 -43.53 40.17 3.30
C GLU A 626 -44.84 39.36 3.22
N GLU A 627 -45.11 38.67 4.34
CA GLU A 627 -46.38 38.43 5.05
C GLU A 627 -47.62 37.84 4.34
N GLY A 628 -48.20 36.79 4.96
CA GLY A 628 -49.62 36.44 4.80
C GLY A 628 -50.00 35.00 5.15
N ASN A 629 -50.61 34.81 6.33
CA ASN A 629 -51.34 33.66 6.89
C ASN A 629 -52.06 32.75 5.84
N TYR A 630 -52.23 31.43 6.02
CA TYR A 630 -53.03 30.76 7.07
C TYR A 630 -52.62 29.29 7.29
N ILE A 631 -52.65 28.88 8.56
CA ILE A 631 -52.72 27.51 9.06
C ILE A 631 -54.20 27.18 9.34
N GLU A 632 -54.64 25.97 8.97
CA GLU A 632 -55.58 25.06 9.67
C GLU A 632 -55.92 23.92 8.67
N TRP A 633 -55.68 22.63 8.92
CA TRP A 633 -56.27 21.78 9.96
C TRP A 633 -55.39 20.52 10.20
N LEU A 634 -55.07 20.19 11.46
CA LEU A 634 -54.93 18.81 11.95
C LEU A 634 -55.24 18.77 13.46
N SER A 635 -56.01 17.77 13.88
CA SER A 635 -56.57 17.59 15.23
C SER A 635 -55.54 17.20 16.31
N PRO A 636 -55.78 17.54 17.60
CA PRO A 636 -54.78 17.44 18.66
C PRO A 636 -54.76 16.09 19.41
N GLN A 637 -54.29 14.99 18.79
CA GLN A 637 -54.10 13.72 19.53
C GLN A 637 -52.80 12.93 19.33
N GLU A 638 -51.83 13.37 18.52
CA GLU A 638 -50.54 12.67 18.43
C GLU A 638 -49.37 13.66 18.49
N LYS A 639 -48.93 13.99 19.71
CA LYS A 639 -47.62 14.61 19.95
C LYS A 639 -46.63 13.50 20.30
N SER A 640 -45.71 13.17 19.39
CA SER A 640 -44.35 12.71 19.75
C SER A 640 -43.47 12.51 18.51
N SER A 641 -42.53 13.44 18.33
CA SER A 641 -41.21 13.28 17.68
C SER A 641 -41.14 12.93 16.18
N MET A 642 -40.84 13.94 15.35
CA MET A 642 -40.30 13.79 13.98
C MET A 642 -38.77 13.86 14.00
N ILE A 643 -38.10 12.96 13.27
CA ILE A 643 -36.75 13.18 12.76
C ILE A 643 -36.79 12.94 11.25
N CYS A 644 -36.54 14.00 10.47
CA CYS A 644 -36.44 13.98 9.01
C CYS A 644 -34.98 14.08 8.56
N TYR A 645 -34.61 13.33 7.51
CA TYR A 645 -33.33 13.46 6.82
C TYR A 645 -33.32 14.71 5.93
N LEU A 646 -32.20 15.44 5.89
CA LEU A 646 -31.93 16.43 4.84
C LEU A 646 -30.59 16.14 4.16
N GLY A 647 -30.64 15.87 2.85
CA GLY A 647 -29.47 16.00 1.98
C GLY A 647 -29.31 17.48 1.63
N ALA A 648 -28.11 18.04 1.83
CA ALA A 648 -27.80 19.39 1.36
C ALA A 648 -27.43 19.33 -0.12
N TYR A 649 -28.15 20.12 -0.92
CA TYR A 649 -27.83 20.42 -2.30
C TYR A 649 -27.44 21.90 -2.37
N VAL A 650 -26.33 22.22 -3.03
CA VAL A 650 -25.99 23.60 -3.37
C VAL A 650 -26.59 23.90 -4.73
N GLN A 651 -27.43 24.92 -4.78
CA GLN A 651 -28.00 25.41 -6.01
C GLN A 651 -27.01 26.37 -6.68
N LEU A 652 -26.50 25.98 -7.85
CA LEU A 652 -25.67 26.82 -8.72
C LEU A 652 -26.52 27.18 -9.93
N GLY A 653 -27.27 28.28 -9.84
CA GLY A 653 -28.25 28.65 -10.87
C GLY A 653 -29.45 27.69 -10.91
N ASN A 654 -29.73 27.07 -12.06
CA ASN A 654 -30.89 26.18 -12.22
C ASN A 654 -30.60 24.70 -11.92
N ASP A 655 -29.38 24.36 -11.52
CA ASP A 655 -29.00 22.99 -11.14
C ASP A 655 -28.77 22.84 -9.63
N LEU A 656 -29.29 21.76 -9.05
CA LEU A 656 -29.04 21.30 -7.68
C LEU A 656 -27.91 20.26 -7.67
N VAL A 657 -26.77 20.60 -7.06
CA VAL A 657 -25.61 19.70 -6.94
C VAL A 657 -25.51 19.19 -5.50
N PRO A 658 -25.43 17.87 -5.24
CA PRO A 658 -25.33 17.33 -3.89
C PRO A 658 -23.97 17.67 -3.24
N THR A 659 -23.97 18.13 -1.98
CA THR A 659 -22.73 18.38 -1.23
C THR A 659 -22.24 17.14 -0.49
N HIS A 660 -20.92 16.93 -0.46
CA HIS A 660 -20.25 15.74 0.06
C HIS A 660 -20.14 15.63 1.60
N ARG A 661 -20.90 16.38 2.42
CA ARG A 661 -20.87 16.23 3.90
C ARG A 661 -22.24 16.43 4.54
N SER A 662 -22.73 15.41 5.24
CA SER A 662 -23.91 15.48 6.11
C SER A 662 -23.46 15.72 7.56
N PHE A 663 -24.05 16.72 8.23
CA PHE A 663 -23.89 16.99 9.67
C PHE A 663 -25.18 16.62 10.43
N LEU A 664 -25.07 16.33 11.73
CA LEU A 664 -26.16 15.83 12.59
C LEU A 664 -26.39 16.75 13.80
N TRP A 665 -27.64 17.12 14.08
CA TRP A 665 -28.08 17.73 15.36
C TRP A 665 -29.48 17.24 15.78
N VAL A 666 -29.73 17.16 17.10
CA VAL A 666 -30.90 16.58 17.80
C VAL A 666 -31.54 17.62 18.73
N ILE A 667 -32.87 17.60 18.91
CA ILE A 667 -33.56 18.28 20.03
C ILE A 667 -34.59 17.34 20.66
N GLN A 668 -34.58 17.25 22.00
CA GLN A 668 -35.48 16.47 22.86
C GLN A 668 -36.20 17.43 23.80
N GLU A 669 -37.44 17.15 24.18
CA GLU A 669 -38.19 17.88 25.21
C GLU A 669 -39.31 16.91 25.69
N LYS A 670 -39.56 16.61 26.97
CA LYS A 670 -39.59 17.44 28.18
C LYS A 670 -39.64 16.54 29.42
N GLU A 671 -39.10 16.89 30.59
CA GLU A 671 -38.46 18.16 30.95
C GLU A 671 -37.54 17.97 32.16
N CYS A 672 -38.05 17.39 33.22
CA CYS A 672 -37.42 17.24 34.51
C CYS A 672 -37.86 15.88 35.03
#